data_AF-G8JTE4-F1
#
_entry.id   AF-G8JTE4-F1
#
_cell.length_a   1.000
_cell.length_b   1.000
_cell.length_c   1.000
_cell.angle_alpha   90.00
_cell.angle_beta   90.00
_cell.angle_gamma   90.00
#
_symmetry.space_group_name_H-M   'P 1'
#
loop_
_entity.id
_entity.type
_entity.pdbx_description
1 polymer ?
#
loop_
_entity_poly.entity_id
_entity_poly.type
_entity_poly.pdbx_seq_one_letter_code
_entity_poly.pdbx_strand_id
1 'polypeptide(L)'
;MTSPLRGLFPERNNYDNFPNSSSRRSIGSEMGGGNFERVSGGADNKILNNADHSIPSSRQAQNSGSPRNSTESNILKSIIHEELKEGYSQLKDRLKSDRFYLSNRFKTKQGVSEGAETPTDEGSEVYFKTYDRKVENEYALRDRMNKLLDEMSSRPIKILNNDDLNDIFVGGHEQIDIKKPGKWGKICKILRENKNKGIQNISVYSSSKEDDTNSNETHIIDLDKNIRWERNEYNYNNSSKRMLKEKWDPFLITTSSNVLTSSYNKFKSSTNQQISMSMKRSQKYHVQRKLTARHLQMIAIGASLGVGLYLTSGKAFSVAGPLGTLIGFSICGSICLATMLSFTELSTLIPISSGFSGLASRFVEDAFGFALGWSYWISFTIALPSQIVASIFMISYYSPDWTTTVKSTLIFVTVFWIYVTAVNLLDVRFFGEIIYTSTLFKLLITIIMMFAMFVLNLGGRNTRVGFRFWDSSKSPPGLTYGLFRPTFDLMDTGQGSLNGIHGIKGNVLSVVLVVLISTFSFSGVEMAFVASGEAINPRRTLPAATKRTFAQIIPIYILAILFAGLNIYSGDSRLLRYFPPTHNPVNMSSEDIQWQIENTCTGDKIYNLGASNNGNKSPWVIALQSFGLCTFASAFNGILIFFGVSAACSSLFASSRTLYSMATQEKAPRIFQTCNHYGVPWVAVLFSSAFGVIAYLAVNEACYRNFQTLSNLASATIAIIWCGLNVSFLRFYFALKRRPDIISRDDPNFPYKSPFQPYLSLYGLIGSTLVVFFMGFTNFIDGFWSTRSFVSSYGGLILFIACYASYKTFGTSKIQRLDQLDMDTGRREMDRMIWDEHRQYSGSIGEKLRNLVTWWF
;
A
#
# COMPACT_ATOMS: atom_id res chain seq x y z
N MET A 1 -22.25 -29.92 -42.35
CA MET A 1 -22.15 -31.21 -41.62
C MET A 1 -21.41 -30.95 -40.31
N THR A 2 -21.89 -31.30 -39.13
CA THR A 2 -23.23 -31.73 -38.69
C THR A 2 -23.28 -31.55 -37.16
N SER A 3 -24.46 -31.29 -36.59
CA SER A 3 -24.64 -30.92 -35.17
C SER A 3 -24.91 -32.16 -34.26
N PRO A 4 -25.49 -32.10 -33.03
CA PRO A 4 -24.89 -32.77 -31.86
C PRO A 4 -25.84 -33.71 -31.06
N LEU A 5 -25.39 -34.24 -29.91
CA LEU A 5 -26.19 -34.86 -28.82
C LEU A 5 -25.55 -34.46 -27.46
N ARG A 6 -26.20 -34.08 -26.34
CA ARG A 6 -27.61 -33.95 -25.87
C ARG A 6 -28.25 -35.17 -25.18
N GLY A 7 -28.32 -35.12 -23.83
CA GLY A 7 -29.07 -35.99 -22.91
C GLY A 7 -28.48 -35.93 -21.49
N LEU A 8 -29.22 -35.87 -20.36
CA LEU A 8 -30.67 -36.04 -20.13
C LEU A 8 -31.26 -34.98 -19.16
N PHE A 9 -32.55 -34.70 -19.32
CA PHE A 9 -33.43 -33.95 -18.38
C PHE A 9 -34.29 -34.94 -17.54
N PRO A 10 -35.22 -34.46 -16.68
CA PRO A 10 -36.60 -34.25 -17.17
C PRO A 10 -37.26 -32.91 -16.77
N GLU A 11 -38.34 -32.56 -17.49
CA GLU A 11 -39.11 -31.31 -17.42
C GLU A 11 -40.48 -31.47 -16.71
N ARG A 12 -41.14 -30.34 -16.42
CA ARG A 12 -42.60 -30.07 -16.55
C ARG A 12 -42.78 -28.53 -16.53
N ASN A 13 -43.26 -27.86 -17.59
CA ASN A 13 -44.64 -27.69 -18.10
C ASN A 13 -45.62 -27.06 -17.08
N ASN A 14 -46.54 -26.13 -17.38
CA ASN A 14 -46.93 -25.26 -18.53
C ASN A 14 -47.74 -24.07 -17.88
N TYR A 15 -48.20 -22.96 -18.48
CA TYR A 15 -48.96 -22.72 -19.73
C TYR A 15 -48.96 -21.19 -20.06
N ASP A 16 -48.84 -20.83 -21.36
CA ASP A 16 -49.71 -19.99 -22.21
C ASP A 16 -50.35 -18.65 -21.69
N ASN A 17 -50.60 -17.59 -22.48
CA ASN A 17 -50.84 -17.50 -23.93
C ASN A 17 -50.51 -16.11 -24.59
N PHE A 18 -50.49 -16.08 -25.92
CA PHE A 18 -50.25 -14.96 -26.89
C PHE A 18 -51.51 -14.05 -27.11
N PRO A 19 -51.62 -13.04 -28.05
CA PRO A 19 -50.79 -12.74 -29.25
C PRO A 19 -50.51 -11.27 -29.73
N ASN A 20 -49.41 -11.14 -30.50
CA ASN A 20 -49.15 -10.43 -31.78
C ASN A 20 -49.70 -9.01 -32.13
N SER A 21 -48.78 -8.12 -32.57
CA SER A 21 -48.63 -7.57 -33.95
C SER A 21 -47.77 -6.28 -33.94
N SER A 22 -47.26 -5.72 -35.04
CA SER A 22 -46.26 -6.16 -36.04
C SER A 22 -46.06 -5.02 -37.06
N SER A 23 -44.82 -4.63 -37.39
CA SER A 23 -44.43 -3.71 -38.51
C SER A 23 -44.76 -2.20 -38.31
N ARG A 24 -44.12 -1.15 -38.89
CA ARG A 24 -43.06 -0.88 -39.92
C ARG A 24 -42.21 0.35 -39.46
N ARG A 25 -40.91 0.51 -39.79
CA ARG A 25 -40.30 1.38 -40.87
C ARG A 25 -41.07 2.71 -41.16
N SER A 26 -40.47 3.89 -41.41
CA SER A 26 -39.05 4.34 -41.58
C SER A 26 -38.97 5.85 -41.97
N ILE A 27 -37.83 6.55 -41.71
CA ILE A 27 -37.38 7.85 -42.35
C ILE A 27 -38.27 9.09 -42.02
N GLY A 28 -37.83 10.35 -41.95
CA GLY A 28 -36.50 11.00 -41.95
C GLY A 28 -36.58 12.53 -42.21
N SER A 29 -35.65 13.30 -41.62
CA SER A 29 -35.11 14.63 -42.03
C SER A 29 -35.99 15.84 -42.48
N GLU A 30 -35.72 16.98 -41.81
CA GLU A 30 -35.47 18.35 -42.35
C GLU A 30 -36.53 19.50 -42.32
N MET A 31 -36.09 20.58 -41.64
CA MET A 31 -36.14 22.04 -41.91
C MET A 31 -37.44 22.81 -42.23
N GLY A 32 -37.54 23.99 -41.59
CA GLY A 32 -38.42 25.10 -41.99
C GLY A 32 -38.50 26.18 -40.90
N GLY A 33 -37.76 27.29 -41.06
CA GLY A 33 -37.76 28.42 -40.10
C GLY A 33 -38.59 29.62 -40.59
N GLY A 34 -38.93 30.53 -39.67
CA GLY A 34 -39.59 31.80 -39.99
C GLY A 34 -39.51 32.80 -38.82
N ASN A 35 -38.91 33.96 -39.07
CA ASN A 35 -38.84 35.09 -38.13
C ASN A 35 -40.10 35.97 -38.23
N PHE A 36 -40.44 36.74 -37.18
CA PHE A 36 -40.57 38.21 -37.30
C PHE A 36 -40.58 38.95 -35.94
N GLU A 37 -39.89 40.11 -35.96
CA GLU A 37 -39.89 41.26 -35.04
C GLU A 37 -41.30 41.81 -34.65
N ARG A 38 -41.57 42.73 -33.69
CA ARG A 38 -40.77 43.69 -32.85
C ARG A 38 -41.64 44.36 -31.74
N VAL A 39 -41.00 45.09 -30.79
CA VAL A 39 -41.49 46.32 -30.07
C VAL A 39 -42.66 46.16 -29.04
N SER A 40 -42.68 46.76 -27.83
CA SER A 40 -41.68 47.44 -26.97
C SER A 40 -42.24 47.82 -25.57
N GLY A 41 -41.35 48.03 -24.56
CA GLY A 41 -41.58 48.83 -23.34
C GLY A 41 -41.91 48.05 -22.05
N GLY A 42 -41.42 48.40 -20.84
CA GLY A 42 -40.39 49.40 -20.48
C GLY A 42 -40.18 49.58 -18.96
N ALA A 43 -38.94 49.91 -18.57
CA ALA A 43 -38.44 50.57 -17.34
C ALA A 43 -38.70 50.04 -15.90
N ASP A 44 -37.63 50.07 -15.08
CA ASP A 44 -37.57 49.79 -13.64
C ASP A 44 -37.94 51.00 -12.73
N ASN A 45 -38.49 50.76 -11.52
CA ASN A 45 -37.82 50.97 -10.21
C ASN A 45 -38.75 51.11 -8.97
N LYS A 46 -38.33 50.46 -7.87
CA LYS A 46 -38.37 50.85 -6.43
C LYS A 46 -39.65 51.38 -5.75
N ILE A 47 -39.96 50.84 -4.55
CA ILE A 47 -39.77 51.49 -3.22
C ILE A 47 -40.11 50.50 -2.07
N LEU A 48 -39.51 50.69 -0.88
CA LEU A 48 -39.76 49.94 0.37
C LEU A 48 -40.99 50.49 1.15
N ASN A 49 -41.73 49.63 1.88
CA ASN A 49 -41.66 49.52 3.37
C ASN A 49 -42.85 48.77 4.03
N ASN A 50 -42.52 48.03 5.09
CA ASN A 50 -43.25 47.64 6.31
C ASN A 50 -44.79 47.72 6.40
N ALA A 51 -45.39 46.61 6.88
CA ALA A 51 -46.37 46.64 7.97
C ALA A 51 -46.38 45.30 8.74
N ASP A 52 -46.48 45.37 10.07
CA ASP A 52 -46.60 44.22 10.96
C ASP A 52 -47.94 43.48 10.79
N HIS A 53 -47.96 42.17 11.10
CA HIS A 53 -49.12 41.62 11.80
C HIS A 53 -48.75 40.52 12.80
N SER A 54 -49.09 40.79 14.05
CA SER A 54 -48.89 39.95 15.22
C SER A 54 -49.91 38.82 15.30
N ILE A 55 -49.46 37.63 15.73
CA ILE A 55 -50.34 36.55 16.20
C ILE A 55 -50.51 36.73 17.71
N PRO A 56 -51.74 36.85 18.24
CA PRO A 56 -51.96 37.13 19.66
C PRO A 56 -51.78 35.91 20.54
N SER A 57 -51.16 36.12 21.70
CA SER A 57 -51.11 35.17 22.80
C SER A 57 -52.39 35.25 23.65
N SER A 58 -52.99 34.09 23.99
CA SER A 58 -53.50 33.82 25.34
C SER A 58 -54.18 32.46 25.46
N ARG A 59 -53.58 31.55 26.26
CA ARG A 59 -54.15 31.15 27.57
C ARG A 59 -53.14 30.29 28.32
N GLN A 60 -52.97 30.61 29.60
CA GLN A 60 -52.08 29.90 30.50
C GLN A 60 -52.69 28.59 31.00
N ALA A 61 -51.81 27.66 31.36
CA ALA A 61 -51.94 26.70 32.43
C ALA A 61 -53.27 25.95 32.61
N GLN A 62 -53.28 24.67 32.20
CA GLN A 62 -53.88 23.62 33.02
C GLN A 62 -53.03 22.33 32.95
N ASN A 63 -52.50 21.93 34.09
CA ASN A 63 -51.96 20.59 34.31
C ASN A 63 -53.15 19.60 34.28
N SER A 64 -53.20 18.71 33.29
CA SER A 64 -54.04 17.51 33.34
C SER A 64 -53.41 16.37 32.53
N GLY A 65 -53.29 15.19 33.13
CA GLY A 65 -52.79 14.00 32.44
C GLY A 65 -53.78 13.52 31.39
N SER A 66 -53.32 13.33 30.16
CA SER A 66 -54.22 12.99 29.04
C SER A 66 -54.72 11.53 29.09
N PRO A 67 -56.04 11.29 29.03
CA PRO A 67 -56.63 9.95 29.03
C PRO A 67 -56.51 9.20 27.69
N ARG A 68 -55.77 9.72 26.69
CA ARG A 68 -55.58 9.02 25.40
C ARG A 68 -54.74 7.74 25.52
N ASN A 69 -53.73 7.72 26.38
CA ASN A 69 -52.85 6.56 26.51
C ASN A 69 -53.56 5.33 27.13
N SER A 70 -54.59 5.54 27.96
CA SER A 70 -55.34 4.43 28.57
C SER A 70 -56.34 3.79 27.60
N THR A 71 -57.02 4.57 26.76
CA THR A 71 -57.98 4.03 25.78
C THR A 71 -57.29 3.20 24.70
N GLU A 72 -56.18 3.69 24.13
CA GLU A 72 -55.38 2.92 23.16
C GLU A 72 -54.83 1.61 23.77
N SER A 73 -54.33 1.68 25.02
CA SER A 73 -53.82 0.49 25.72
C SER A 73 -54.91 -0.53 26.03
N ASN A 74 -56.14 -0.09 26.33
CA ASN A 74 -57.28 -0.98 26.57
C ASN A 74 -57.74 -1.66 25.27
N ILE A 75 -57.76 -0.95 24.14
CA ILE A 75 -58.03 -1.54 22.82
C ILE A 75 -56.98 -2.60 22.51
N LEU A 76 -55.69 -2.29 22.71
CA LEU A 76 -54.60 -3.25 22.45
C LEU A 76 -54.66 -4.47 23.39
N LYS A 77 -55.01 -4.30 24.68
CA LYS A 77 -55.28 -5.41 25.60
C LYS A 77 -56.44 -6.29 25.13
N SER A 78 -57.50 -5.71 24.56
CA SER A 78 -58.63 -6.48 24.00
C SER A 78 -58.22 -7.31 22.78
N ILE A 79 -57.37 -6.76 21.90
CA ILE A 79 -56.79 -7.46 20.75
C ILE A 79 -55.94 -8.64 21.25
N ILE A 80 -55.01 -8.39 22.19
CA ILE A 80 -54.15 -9.42 22.78
C ILE A 80 -54.98 -10.56 23.41
N HIS A 81 -56.04 -10.25 24.15
CA HIS A 81 -56.92 -11.26 24.76
C HIS A 81 -57.75 -12.06 23.76
N GLU A 82 -58.08 -11.50 22.59
CA GLU A 82 -58.76 -12.23 21.53
C GLU A 82 -57.80 -13.16 20.79
N GLU A 83 -56.63 -12.67 20.35
CA GLU A 83 -55.64 -13.49 19.62
C GLU A 83 -54.99 -14.59 20.49
N LEU A 84 -54.79 -14.34 21.80
CA LEU A 84 -54.23 -15.34 22.72
C LEU A 84 -55.13 -16.58 22.89
N LYS A 85 -56.43 -16.51 22.54
CA LYS A 85 -57.31 -17.69 22.52
C LYS A 85 -57.00 -18.65 21.38
N GLU A 86 -56.47 -18.16 20.26
CA GLU A 86 -56.09 -18.97 19.09
C GLU A 86 -54.65 -19.52 19.22
N GLY A 87 -53.85 -18.92 20.11
CA GLY A 87 -52.56 -19.44 20.56
C GLY A 87 -51.36 -18.60 20.13
N TYR A 88 -50.38 -18.49 21.02
CA TYR A 88 -49.22 -17.60 20.87
C TYR A 88 -48.38 -17.86 19.60
N SER A 89 -48.26 -19.12 19.17
CA SER A 89 -47.56 -19.49 17.93
C SER A 89 -48.28 -18.94 16.69
N GLN A 90 -49.60 -19.07 16.62
CA GLN A 90 -50.40 -18.60 15.48
C GLN A 90 -50.35 -17.08 15.34
N LEU A 91 -50.43 -16.35 16.46
CA LEU A 91 -50.24 -14.89 16.49
C LEU A 91 -48.86 -14.49 15.93
N LYS A 92 -47.80 -15.20 16.33
CA LYS A 92 -46.42 -14.94 15.87
C LYS A 92 -46.26 -15.17 14.37
N ASP A 93 -46.98 -16.11 13.77
CA ASP A 93 -46.92 -16.37 12.33
C ASP A 93 -47.78 -15.38 11.53
N ARG A 94 -48.96 -14.95 12.03
CA ARG A 94 -49.73 -13.86 11.42
C ARG A 94 -48.96 -12.54 11.35
N LEU A 95 -48.22 -12.20 12.42
CA LEU A 95 -47.34 -11.01 12.48
C LEU A 95 -46.12 -11.06 11.54
N LYS A 96 -45.79 -12.25 10.99
CA LYS A 96 -44.79 -12.44 9.94
C LYS A 96 -45.42 -12.41 8.54
N SER A 97 -46.62 -12.95 8.37
CA SER A 97 -47.27 -13.04 7.07
C SER A 97 -47.79 -11.70 6.56
N ASP A 98 -48.31 -10.84 7.46
CA ASP A 98 -48.77 -9.50 7.12
C ASP A 98 -47.94 -8.42 7.85
N ARG A 99 -47.43 -7.47 7.07
CA ARG A 99 -46.57 -6.37 7.52
C ARG A 99 -47.34 -5.33 8.35
N PHE A 100 -48.63 -5.12 8.10
CA PHE A 100 -49.44 -4.07 8.74
C PHE A 100 -50.64 -4.63 9.53
N TYR A 101 -50.57 -5.92 9.87
CA TYR A 101 -51.63 -6.66 10.56
C TYR A 101 -52.15 -5.94 11.80
N LEU A 102 -51.24 -5.47 12.66
CA LEU A 102 -51.60 -4.91 13.95
C LEU A 102 -52.27 -3.53 13.79
N SER A 103 -51.78 -2.72 12.85
CA SER A 103 -52.35 -1.42 12.49
C SER A 103 -53.75 -1.53 11.89
N ASN A 104 -53.96 -2.49 10.98
CA ASN A 104 -55.27 -2.71 10.36
C ASN A 104 -56.28 -3.17 11.41
N ARG A 105 -55.93 -4.19 12.20
CA ARG A 105 -56.78 -4.78 13.25
C ARG A 105 -57.09 -3.79 14.38
N PHE A 106 -56.16 -2.86 14.68
CA PHE A 106 -56.37 -1.75 15.61
C PHE A 106 -57.37 -0.72 15.08
N LYS A 107 -57.31 -0.35 13.78
CA LYS A 107 -58.31 0.52 13.13
C LYS A 107 -59.70 -0.09 13.11
N THR A 108 -59.82 -1.39 12.79
CA THR A 108 -61.10 -2.11 12.82
C THR A 108 -61.75 -2.02 14.21
N LYS A 109 -60.96 -2.19 15.28
CA LYS A 109 -61.44 -2.04 16.67
C LYS A 109 -61.71 -0.59 17.10
N GLN A 110 -61.15 0.41 16.42
CA GLN A 110 -61.52 1.82 16.61
C GLN A 110 -62.82 2.22 15.89
N GLY A 111 -63.45 1.32 15.12
CA GLY A 111 -64.69 1.61 14.38
C GLY A 111 -64.48 2.46 13.13
N VAL A 112 -63.25 2.57 12.64
CA VAL A 112 -62.92 3.28 11.40
C VAL A 112 -62.99 2.30 10.23
N SER A 113 -64.13 2.28 9.53
CA SER A 113 -64.31 1.46 8.32
C SER A 113 -63.34 1.87 7.22
N GLU A 114 -62.79 0.89 6.49
CA GLU A 114 -61.95 1.15 5.32
C GLU A 114 -62.79 1.72 4.18
N GLY A 115 -62.60 2.99 3.86
CA GLY A 115 -62.81 3.48 2.50
C GLY A 115 -61.71 2.88 1.62
N ALA A 116 -62.08 2.22 0.52
CA ALA A 116 -61.13 1.69 -0.44
C ALA A 116 -60.43 2.85 -1.17
N GLU A 117 -59.28 3.29 -0.66
CA GLU A 117 -58.36 4.18 -1.37
C GLU A 117 -57.75 3.42 -2.56
N THR A 118 -58.50 3.36 -3.67
CA THR A 118 -57.91 3.13 -4.99
C THR A 118 -56.86 4.21 -5.24
N PRO A 119 -55.65 3.87 -5.72
CA PRO A 119 -54.59 4.86 -5.93
C PRO A 119 -55.00 5.82 -7.05
N THR A 120 -55.45 7.02 -6.66
CA THR A 120 -55.48 8.18 -7.55
C THR A 120 -54.06 8.66 -7.78
N ASP A 121 -53.78 9.11 -9.00
CA ASP A 121 -52.42 9.32 -9.53
C ASP A 121 -51.77 10.63 -9.01
N GLU A 122 -51.58 10.70 -7.69
CA GLU A 122 -50.92 11.81 -6.98
C GLU A 122 -49.46 11.46 -6.65
N GLY A 123 -48.59 12.48 -6.72
CA GLY A 123 -47.14 12.32 -6.86
C GLY A 123 -46.45 11.41 -5.83
N SER A 124 -45.43 10.70 -6.31
CA SER A 124 -44.67 9.65 -5.59
C SER A 124 -44.13 10.05 -4.20
N GLU A 125 -43.89 11.34 -3.95
CA GLU A 125 -43.45 11.85 -2.65
C GLU A 125 -44.53 11.77 -1.55
N VAL A 126 -45.81 11.87 -1.91
CA VAL A 126 -46.95 11.77 -0.97
C VAL A 126 -47.23 10.31 -0.61
N TYR A 127 -47.12 9.41 -1.59
CA TYR A 127 -47.21 7.96 -1.35
C TYR A 127 -46.12 7.48 -0.38
N PHE A 128 -44.87 7.96 -0.52
CA PHE A 128 -43.79 7.58 0.38
C PHE A 128 -44.05 8.05 1.82
N LYS A 129 -44.44 9.32 2.02
CA LYS A 129 -44.76 9.87 3.36
C LYS A 129 -45.95 9.18 4.02
N THR A 130 -46.96 8.76 3.25
CA THR A 130 -48.10 8.01 3.80
C THR A 130 -47.77 6.55 4.11
N TYR A 131 -46.85 5.93 3.36
CA TYR A 131 -46.31 4.60 3.65
C TYR A 131 -45.43 4.61 4.91
N ASP A 132 -44.47 5.54 5.03
CA ASP A 132 -43.58 5.64 6.19
C ASP A 132 -44.39 5.82 7.49
N ARG A 133 -45.42 6.67 7.46
CA ARG A 133 -46.34 6.84 8.59
C ARG A 133 -47.11 5.56 8.95
N LYS A 134 -47.39 4.65 8.00
CA LYS A 134 -47.97 3.32 8.31
C LYS A 134 -46.93 2.41 8.99
N VAL A 135 -45.66 2.48 8.59
CA VAL A 135 -44.56 1.70 9.20
C VAL A 135 -44.28 2.14 10.63
N GLU A 136 -44.20 3.44 10.91
CA GLU A 136 -43.98 3.97 12.26
C GLU A 136 -45.10 3.57 13.23
N ASN A 137 -46.36 3.65 12.79
CA ASN A 137 -47.52 3.26 13.59
C ASN A 137 -47.51 1.76 13.92
N GLU A 138 -47.21 0.90 12.94
CA GLU A 138 -47.09 -0.55 13.16
C GLU A 138 -45.98 -0.87 14.18
N TYR A 139 -44.82 -0.21 14.05
CA TYR A 139 -43.69 -0.41 14.97
C TYR A 139 -44.05 0.01 16.41
N ALA A 140 -44.72 1.16 16.58
CA ALA A 140 -45.17 1.64 17.87
C ALA A 140 -46.22 0.71 18.52
N LEU A 141 -47.14 0.14 17.73
CA LEU A 141 -48.11 -0.84 18.22
C LEU A 141 -47.45 -2.17 18.62
N ARG A 142 -46.45 -2.65 17.87
CA ARG A 142 -45.70 -3.88 18.18
C ARG A 142 -44.88 -3.74 19.47
N ASP A 143 -44.19 -2.61 19.68
CA ASP A 143 -43.45 -2.34 20.93
C ASP A 143 -44.37 -2.30 22.17
N ARG A 144 -45.53 -1.63 22.05
CA ARG A 144 -46.55 -1.61 23.11
C ARG A 144 -47.13 -3.01 23.38
N MET A 145 -47.41 -3.79 22.33
CA MET A 145 -47.93 -5.15 22.48
C MET A 145 -46.94 -6.06 23.23
N ASN A 146 -45.64 -5.97 22.93
CA ASN A 146 -44.61 -6.74 23.64
C ASN A 146 -44.57 -6.37 25.13
N LYS A 147 -44.57 -5.08 25.48
CA LYS A 147 -44.64 -4.62 26.88
C LYS A 147 -45.86 -5.14 27.63
N LEU A 148 -47.01 -5.18 26.97
CA LEU A 148 -48.25 -5.73 27.55
C LEU A 148 -48.23 -7.27 27.69
N LEU A 149 -47.57 -7.98 26.79
CA LEU A 149 -47.34 -9.42 26.91
C LEU A 149 -46.36 -9.72 28.06
N ASP A 150 -45.29 -8.94 28.20
CA ASP A 150 -44.33 -9.05 29.30
C ASP A 150 -45.02 -8.79 30.65
N GLU A 151 -45.82 -7.73 30.77
CA GLU A 151 -46.68 -7.47 31.95
C GLU A 151 -47.61 -8.66 32.26
N MET A 152 -48.29 -9.20 31.24
CA MET A 152 -49.26 -10.30 31.40
C MET A 152 -48.57 -11.65 31.70
N SER A 153 -47.30 -11.81 31.34
CA SER A 153 -46.51 -13.04 31.58
C SER A 153 -46.09 -13.24 33.04
N SER A 154 -46.30 -12.25 33.92
CA SER A 154 -45.82 -12.20 35.30
C SER A 154 -46.56 -13.12 36.30
N ARG A 155 -46.69 -14.41 35.97
CA ARG A 155 -46.79 -15.48 36.98
C ARG A 155 -45.37 -15.91 37.38
N PRO A 156 -45.08 -16.18 38.66
CA PRO A 156 -43.71 -16.41 39.13
C PRO A 156 -43.20 -17.78 38.64
N ILE A 157 -42.40 -17.76 37.57
CA ILE A 157 -41.64 -18.93 37.13
C ILE A 157 -40.32 -18.96 37.93
N LYS A 158 -40.05 -20.13 38.53
CA LYS A 158 -38.88 -20.41 39.35
C LYS A 158 -37.60 -20.29 38.50
N ILE A 159 -36.80 -19.26 38.77
CA ILE A 159 -35.50 -19.07 38.10
C ILE A 159 -34.55 -20.18 38.59
N LEU A 160 -34.07 -21.01 37.65
CA LEU A 160 -32.97 -21.94 37.91
C LEU A 160 -31.66 -21.16 38.07
N ASN A 161 -30.79 -21.64 38.94
CA ASN A 161 -29.59 -20.92 39.33
C ASN A 161 -28.56 -20.89 38.19
N ASN A 162 -27.69 -19.88 38.20
CA ASN A 162 -26.79 -19.58 37.07
C ASN A 162 -25.70 -20.65 36.83
N ASP A 163 -25.57 -21.62 37.74
CA ASP A 163 -24.58 -22.70 37.68
C ASP A 163 -25.06 -23.86 36.78
N ASP A 164 -26.38 -24.12 36.68
CA ASP A 164 -26.95 -25.21 35.85
C ASP A 164 -26.99 -24.85 34.34
N LEU A 165 -26.81 -23.57 34.00
CA LEU A 165 -26.92 -23.06 32.62
C LEU A 165 -25.61 -23.15 31.82
N ASN A 166 -24.47 -23.38 32.47
CA ASN A 166 -23.18 -23.55 31.79
C ASN A 166 -23.01 -24.91 31.12
N ASP A 167 -23.66 -25.97 31.63
CA ASP A 167 -23.48 -27.34 31.14
C ASP A 167 -24.29 -27.67 29.86
N ILE A 168 -25.17 -26.77 29.41
CA ILE A 168 -26.10 -27.02 28.29
C ILE A 168 -25.73 -26.24 27.01
N PHE A 169 -24.86 -25.22 27.07
CA PHE A 169 -24.62 -24.29 25.95
C PHE A 169 -23.16 -24.12 25.47
N VAL A 170 -22.22 -24.98 25.89
CA VAL A 170 -20.90 -25.06 25.22
C VAL A 170 -20.93 -26.14 24.14
N GLY A 171 -20.71 -25.71 22.88
CA GLY A 171 -20.72 -26.59 21.71
C GLY A 171 -19.64 -27.68 21.75
N GLY A 172 -19.91 -28.77 21.02
CA GLY A 172 -19.15 -30.01 21.12
C GLY A 172 -17.65 -29.91 20.82
N HIS A 173 -16.89 -30.77 21.51
CA HIS A 173 -15.50 -31.05 21.18
C HIS A 173 -15.36 -31.69 19.79
N GLU A 174 -14.56 -31.08 18.91
CA GLU A 174 -13.85 -31.87 17.90
C GLU A 174 -12.79 -32.72 18.60
N GLN A 175 -12.83 -34.03 18.37
CA GLN A 175 -11.75 -34.93 18.78
C GLN A 175 -10.54 -34.72 17.87
N ILE A 176 -9.56 -33.93 18.34
CA ILE A 176 -8.20 -33.97 17.78
C ILE A 176 -7.43 -35.08 18.49
N ASP A 177 -7.23 -36.19 17.78
CA ASP A 177 -6.51 -37.36 18.27
C ASP A 177 -4.99 -37.09 18.29
N ILE A 178 -4.49 -36.50 19.39
CA ILE A 178 -3.06 -36.16 19.54
C ILE A 178 -2.26 -37.41 19.89
N LYS A 179 -1.55 -37.95 18.89
CA LYS A 179 -0.54 -39.00 19.07
C LYS A 179 0.50 -38.61 20.13
N LYS A 180 0.86 -39.60 20.96
CA LYS A 180 1.79 -39.50 22.11
C LYS A 180 3.12 -38.79 21.76
N PRO A 181 3.60 -37.83 22.58
CA PRO A 181 4.91 -37.21 22.38
C PRO A 181 6.07 -38.17 22.74
N GLY A 182 7.14 -38.13 21.94
CA GLY A 182 8.32 -38.99 22.09
C GLY A 182 9.24 -38.64 23.28
N LYS A 183 10.20 -39.55 23.55
CA LYS A 183 11.05 -39.61 24.77
C LYS A 183 11.89 -38.36 25.11
N TRP A 184 11.99 -37.35 24.25
CA TRP A 184 12.91 -36.22 24.43
C TRP A 184 12.40 -35.08 25.34
N GLY A 185 11.11 -35.03 25.66
CA GLY A 185 10.54 -34.00 26.54
C GLY A 185 10.91 -34.11 28.03
N LYS A 186 11.53 -35.21 28.48
CA LYS A 186 11.81 -35.44 29.91
C LYS A 186 13.09 -34.75 30.43
N ILE A 187 14.00 -34.34 29.54
CA ILE A 187 15.33 -33.83 29.95
C ILE A 187 15.27 -32.34 30.34
N CYS A 188 14.51 -31.51 29.62
CA CYS A 188 14.43 -30.06 29.90
C CYS A 188 13.62 -29.69 31.16
N LYS A 189 12.95 -30.64 31.82
CA LYS A 189 12.18 -30.37 33.05
C LYS A 189 13.01 -30.50 34.33
N ILE A 190 14.22 -31.06 34.26
CA ILE A 190 15.12 -31.29 35.41
C ILE A 190 16.07 -30.10 35.65
N LEU A 191 16.24 -29.20 34.68
CA LEU A 191 17.24 -28.11 34.71
C LEU A 191 16.70 -26.72 35.05
N ARG A 192 15.49 -26.58 35.61
CA ARG A 192 14.89 -25.25 35.89
C ARG A 192 14.29 -25.05 37.28
N GLU A 193 14.55 -25.94 38.22
CA GLU A 193 14.29 -25.72 39.65
C GLU A 193 15.60 -25.58 40.44
N ASN A 194 16.29 -24.44 40.26
CA ASN A 194 17.23 -23.95 41.27
C ASN A 194 17.64 -22.48 41.06
N LYS A 195 16.98 -21.58 41.80
CA LYS A 195 17.46 -20.32 42.41
C LYS A 195 16.34 -19.29 42.50
N ASN A 196 15.74 -19.24 43.69
CA ASN A 196 14.99 -18.08 44.16
C ASN A 196 15.34 -17.85 45.64
N LYS A 197 16.25 -16.89 45.92
CA LYS A 197 16.48 -16.28 47.24
C LYS A 197 17.11 -14.91 47.05
N GLY A 198 16.56 -13.85 47.67
CA GLY A 198 17.33 -12.64 47.97
C GLY A 198 16.67 -11.27 47.76
N ILE A 199 15.89 -10.82 48.76
CA ILE A 199 16.14 -9.57 49.51
C ILE A 199 15.84 -8.17 48.88
N GLN A 200 14.89 -7.51 49.58
CA GLN A 200 14.75 -6.08 49.95
C GLN A 200 14.32 -4.94 48.99
N ASN A 201 13.35 -4.20 49.56
CA ASN A 201 12.84 -2.86 49.30
C ASN A 201 13.87 -1.79 48.92
N ILE A 202 13.45 -0.86 48.05
CA ILE A 202 13.66 0.60 48.17
C ILE A 202 12.34 1.28 47.77
N SER A 203 11.91 2.28 48.55
CA SER A 203 10.85 3.23 48.19
C SER A 203 11.47 4.51 47.61
N VAL A 204 10.74 5.28 46.78
CA VAL A 204 10.78 6.76 46.75
C VAL A 204 9.78 7.34 45.72
N TYR A 205 9.05 8.36 46.19
CA TYR A 205 8.29 9.43 45.53
C TYR A 205 7.43 9.25 44.26
N SER A 206 6.19 9.73 44.41
CA SER A 206 5.35 10.31 43.37
C SER A 206 5.92 11.61 42.79
N SER A 207 5.76 11.82 41.48
CA SER A 207 5.69 13.18 40.91
C SER A 207 4.57 13.23 39.88
N SER A 208 3.59 14.09 40.13
CA SER A 208 2.53 14.46 39.22
C SER A 208 3.03 15.49 38.21
N LYS A 209 2.77 15.26 36.92
CA LYS A 209 2.69 16.31 35.92
C LYS A 209 1.49 16.07 35.01
N GLU A 210 0.57 17.02 35.04
CA GLU A 210 -0.22 17.37 33.87
C GLU A 210 0.71 18.00 32.81
N ASP A 211 0.39 17.82 31.53
CA ASP A 211 0.60 18.82 30.47
C ASP A 211 0.05 18.28 29.13
N ASP A 212 -1.12 18.83 28.79
CA ASP A 212 -1.71 19.13 27.48
C ASP A 212 -1.20 18.58 26.12
N THR A 213 -2.19 18.14 25.35
CA THR A 213 -2.39 18.34 23.89
C THR A 213 -1.40 17.73 22.87
N ASN A 214 -1.89 16.70 22.14
CA ASN A 214 -2.04 16.66 20.66
C ASN A 214 -2.19 15.22 20.15
N SER A 215 -3.32 14.57 20.45
CA SER A 215 -3.66 13.24 19.95
C SER A 215 -4.35 13.31 18.59
N ASN A 216 -3.56 13.40 17.51
CA ASN A 216 -4.03 13.10 16.15
C ASN A 216 -4.21 11.57 16.01
N GLU A 217 -5.25 11.02 16.64
CA GLU A 217 -5.63 9.61 16.56
C GLU A 217 -6.86 9.44 15.65
N THR A 218 -6.73 8.66 14.58
CA THR A 218 -7.88 8.22 13.78
C THR A 218 -8.63 7.12 14.52
N HIS A 219 -9.79 7.43 15.09
CA HIS A 219 -10.65 6.46 15.75
C HIS A 219 -11.41 5.61 14.74
N ILE A 220 -11.38 4.29 14.92
CA ILE A 220 -12.30 3.37 14.23
C ILE A 220 -13.65 3.47 14.93
N ILE A 221 -14.66 3.97 14.22
CA ILE A 221 -16.03 4.03 14.74
C ILE A 221 -16.67 2.64 14.61
N ASP A 222 -16.55 1.83 15.66
CA ASP A 222 -17.39 0.65 15.90
C ASP A 222 -18.84 1.10 16.17
N LEU A 223 -19.61 1.36 15.11
CA LEU A 223 -21.02 1.76 15.20
C LEU A 223 -21.93 0.71 15.88
N ASP A 224 -21.48 -0.55 15.97
CA ASP A 224 -22.17 -1.62 16.74
C ASP A 224 -22.01 -1.50 18.27
N LYS A 225 -21.27 -0.51 18.79
CA LYS A 225 -21.08 -0.30 20.25
C LYS A 225 -21.73 0.96 20.81
N ASN A 226 -22.27 1.84 19.97
CA ASN A 226 -22.83 3.13 20.39
C ASN A 226 -24.31 3.31 19.97
N ILE A 227 -25.18 2.45 20.52
CA ILE A 227 -26.56 2.86 20.83
C ILE A 227 -26.66 3.00 22.35
N ARG A 228 -26.19 4.14 22.84
CA ARG A 228 -26.51 4.63 24.19
C ARG A 228 -26.99 6.06 24.07
N TRP A 229 -28.27 6.24 24.36
CA TRP A 229 -28.94 7.53 24.33
C TRP A 229 -28.31 8.49 25.32
N GLU A 230 -27.94 9.68 24.85
CA GLU A 230 -27.64 10.80 25.71
C GLU A 230 -28.88 11.14 26.54
N ARG A 231 -28.67 11.40 27.84
CA ARG A 231 -29.69 12.00 28.71
C ARG A 231 -29.06 13.19 29.40
N ASN A 232 -29.53 14.38 29.03
CA ASN A 232 -29.09 15.65 29.59
C ASN A 232 -29.14 15.64 31.11
N GLU A 233 -28.08 16.16 31.72
CA GLU A 233 -28.05 16.43 33.16
C GLU A 233 -29.01 17.57 33.50
N TYR A 234 -29.92 17.33 34.44
CA TYR A 234 -30.59 18.38 35.19
C TYR A 234 -30.03 18.40 36.61
N ASN A 235 -29.61 19.57 37.06
CA ASN A 235 -29.15 19.82 38.43
C ASN A 235 -30.20 19.34 39.45
N TYR A 236 -29.77 18.54 40.43
CA TYR A 236 -30.51 18.35 41.68
C TYR A 236 -29.61 18.56 42.88
N ASN A 237 -30.02 19.47 43.77
CA ASN A 237 -29.20 19.99 44.86
C ASN A 237 -29.01 18.99 46.02
N ASN A 238 -27.95 19.23 46.80
CA ASN A 238 -27.70 18.62 48.10
C ASN A 238 -28.88 18.79 49.07
N SER A 239 -29.72 17.76 49.26
CA SER A 239 -30.72 17.76 50.35
C SER A 239 -31.32 16.39 50.75
N SER A 240 -30.62 15.26 50.55
CA SER A 240 -31.20 13.93 50.87
C SER A 240 -30.27 12.89 51.55
N LYS A 241 -29.16 13.31 52.17
CA LYS A 241 -28.28 12.42 52.98
C LYS A 241 -28.43 12.61 54.50
N ARG A 242 -29.56 13.14 54.96
CA ARG A 242 -29.97 13.22 56.38
C ARG A 242 -31.43 12.81 56.56
N MET A 243 -31.73 11.52 56.38
CA MET A 243 -32.82 10.79 57.04
C MET A 243 -32.78 9.34 56.53
N LEU A 244 -32.14 8.46 57.30
CA LEU A 244 -32.27 6.99 57.36
C LEU A 244 -31.12 6.45 58.23
N LYS A 245 -31.06 6.94 59.48
CA LYS A 245 -30.13 6.45 60.50
C LYS A 245 -30.83 6.47 61.86
N GLU A 246 -31.86 5.63 62.00
CA GLU A 246 -32.52 5.37 63.27
C GLU A 246 -33.23 4.01 63.24
N LYS A 247 -33.15 3.27 64.36
CA LYS A 247 -33.43 1.82 64.50
C LYS A 247 -32.56 0.95 63.58
N TRP A 248 -31.73 0.05 64.09
CA TRP A 248 -32.00 -0.95 65.14
C TRP A 248 -30.82 -1.14 66.09
N ASP A 249 -31.12 -1.36 67.37
CA ASP A 249 -30.17 -1.70 68.43
C ASP A 249 -30.36 -3.17 68.91
N PRO A 250 -29.41 -3.75 69.65
CA PRO A 250 -28.92 -5.09 69.29
C PRO A 250 -29.41 -6.23 70.18
N PHE A 251 -29.33 -7.45 69.64
CA PHE A 251 -29.23 -8.68 70.45
C PHE A 251 -27.98 -9.47 70.09
N LEU A 252 -27.37 -10.08 71.11
CA LEU A 252 -26.01 -10.61 71.08
C LEU A 252 -25.85 -11.87 70.21
N ILE A 253 -24.74 -11.95 69.48
CA ILE A 253 -23.71 -12.99 69.64
C ILE A 253 -22.35 -12.37 69.28
N THR A 254 -21.45 -12.33 70.26
CA THR A 254 -20.03 -12.02 70.09
C THR A 254 -19.27 -13.27 69.69
N THR A 255 -18.65 -13.30 68.50
CA THR A 255 -17.24 -13.72 68.28
C THR A 255 -16.84 -13.77 66.78
N SER A 256 -15.56 -13.45 66.52
CA SER A 256 -14.79 -13.80 65.30
C SER A 256 -15.35 -13.46 63.90
N SER A 257 -15.31 -12.17 63.49
CA SER A 257 -15.52 -11.77 62.09
C SER A 257 -14.40 -10.91 61.46
N ASN A 258 -13.43 -10.41 62.24
CA ASN A 258 -12.36 -9.53 61.74
C ASN A 258 -11.24 -10.23 60.93
N VAL A 259 -11.14 -11.56 60.99
CA VAL A 259 -10.14 -12.34 60.23
C VAL A 259 -10.59 -12.60 58.79
N LEU A 260 -11.90 -12.80 58.58
CA LEU A 260 -12.47 -13.12 57.26
C LEU A 260 -12.51 -11.90 56.33
N THR A 261 -12.83 -10.71 56.83
CA THR A 261 -12.86 -9.47 56.03
C THR A 261 -11.47 -9.03 55.56
N SER A 262 -10.43 -9.21 56.38
CA SER A 262 -9.04 -8.92 55.97
C SER A 262 -8.57 -9.87 54.86
N SER A 263 -8.79 -11.18 55.02
CA SER A 263 -8.45 -12.19 54.01
C SER A 263 -9.26 -12.02 52.72
N TYR A 264 -10.56 -11.74 52.80
CA TYR A 264 -11.41 -11.51 51.63
C TYR A 264 -10.99 -10.28 50.82
N ASN A 265 -10.67 -9.16 51.48
CA ASN A 265 -10.19 -7.96 50.79
C ASN A 265 -8.79 -8.14 50.18
N LYS A 266 -7.90 -8.89 50.84
CA LYS A 266 -6.56 -9.22 50.33
C LYS A 266 -6.59 -10.22 49.17
N PHE A 267 -7.53 -11.16 49.19
CA PHE A 267 -7.83 -12.05 48.07
C PHE A 267 -8.43 -11.26 46.91
N LYS A 268 -9.47 -10.46 47.14
CA LYS A 268 -10.12 -9.61 46.13
C LYS A 268 -9.15 -8.63 45.46
N SER A 269 -8.22 -8.02 46.22
CA SER A 269 -7.20 -7.15 45.62
C SER A 269 -6.20 -7.94 44.78
N SER A 270 -5.72 -9.10 45.27
CA SER A 270 -4.78 -9.97 44.56
C SER A 270 -5.40 -10.57 43.28
N THR A 271 -6.64 -11.03 43.35
CA THR A 271 -7.42 -11.54 42.21
C THR A 271 -7.74 -10.43 41.22
N ASN A 272 -8.08 -9.20 41.66
CA ASN A 272 -8.21 -8.06 40.74
C ASN A 272 -6.88 -7.64 40.11
N GLN A 273 -5.75 -7.81 40.80
CA GLN A 273 -4.41 -7.54 40.25
C GLN A 273 -4.01 -8.62 39.23
N GLN A 274 -4.35 -9.89 39.48
CA GLN A 274 -4.18 -10.98 38.51
C GLN A 274 -5.14 -10.87 37.32
N ILE A 275 -6.40 -10.48 37.53
CA ILE A 275 -7.39 -10.25 36.46
C ILE A 275 -7.00 -9.02 35.63
N SER A 276 -6.51 -7.93 36.23
CA SER A 276 -5.99 -6.80 35.43
C SER A 276 -4.68 -7.14 34.71
N MET A 277 -3.83 -8.01 35.26
CA MET A 277 -2.68 -8.58 34.54
C MET A 277 -3.08 -9.58 33.44
N SER A 278 -4.22 -10.29 33.56
CA SER A 278 -4.73 -11.18 32.51
C SER A 278 -5.60 -10.45 31.47
N MET A 279 -6.23 -9.34 31.83
CA MET A 279 -6.89 -8.37 30.94
C MET A 279 -5.88 -7.45 30.23
N LYS A 280 -4.64 -7.33 30.73
CA LYS A 280 -3.44 -7.06 29.90
C LYS A 280 -3.12 -8.24 28.96
N ARG A 281 -4.15 -8.90 28.43
CA ARG A 281 -4.07 -9.86 27.33
C ARG A 281 -3.51 -9.09 26.14
N SER A 282 -2.23 -9.31 25.85
CA SER A 282 -1.41 -8.59 24.86
C SER A 282 -2.25 -7.83 23.83
N GLN A 283 -2.32 -6.50 23.98
CA GLN A 283 -2.68 -5.65 22.84
C GLN A 283 -1.68 -6.00 21.75
N LYS A 284 -2.14 -6.71 20.71
CA LYS A 284 -1.34 -7.01 19.54
C LYS A 284 -1.16 -5.68 18.82
N TYR A 285 -0.03 -5.02 19.05
CA TYR A 285 0.37 -3.86 18.29
C TYR A 285 0.33 -4.25 16.80
N HIS A 286 -0.50 -3.55 16.04
CA HIS A 286 -0.51 -3.64 14.59
C HIS A 286 0.30 -2.48 14.02
N VAL A 287 0.59 -2.56 12.73
CA VAL A 287 1.16 -1.43 11.97
C VAL A 287 0.24 -0.21 12.06
N GLN A 288 0.81 0.96 12.35
CA GLN A 288 0.07 2.20 12.64
C GLN A 288 0.06 3.15 11.44
N ARG A 289 -1.08 3.76 11.17
CA ARG A 289 -1.27 4.73 10.08
C ARG A 289 -0.73 6.11 10.49
N LYS A 290 0.55 6.35 10.20
CA LYS A 290 1.33 7.52 10.64
C LYS A 290 1.99 8.31 9.50
N LEU A 291 2.08 7.75 8.29
CA LEU A 291 2.76 8.37 7.15
C LEU A 291 1.85 9.30 6.36
N THR A 292 2.42 10.43 5.93
CA THR A 292 1.75 11.45 5.11
C THR A 292 2.07 11.29 3.62
N ALA A 293 1.35 12.00 2.74
CA ALA A 293 1.60 11.98 1.29
C ALA A 293 3.07 12.27 0.92
N ARG A 294 3.72 13.22 1.60
CA ARG A 294 5.13 13.58 1.33
C ARG A 294 6.10 12.46 1.72
N HIS A 295 5.79 11.68 2.76
CA HIS A 295 6.60 10.52 3.14
C HIS A 295 6.48 9.41 2.08
N LEU A 296 5.25 9.09 1.63
CA LEU A 296 5.03 8.10 0.57
C LEU A 296 5.72 8.48 -0.75
N GLN A 297 5.63 9.75 -1.15
CA GLN A 297 6.31 10.29 -2.33
C GLN A 297 7.84 10.15 -2.20
N MET A 298 8.43 10.60 -1.09
CA MET A 298 9.89 10.50 -0.91
C MET A 298 10.40 9.08 -0.71
N ILE A 299 9.61 8.17 -0.13
CA ILE A 299 9.98 6.73 -0.06
C ILE A 299 10.13 6.16 -1.48
N ALA A 300 9.18 6.43 -2.39
CA ALA A 300 9.26 5.95 -3.76
C ALA A 300 10.41 6.59 -4.56
N ILE A 301 10.58 7.92 -4.45
CA ILE A 301 11.65 8.64 -5.15
C ILE A 301 13.04 8.24 -4.63
N GLY A 302 13.20 8.16 -3.31
CA GLY A 302 14.48 7.83 -2.67
C GLY A 302 14.92 6.38 -2.84
N ALA A 303 13.96 5.49 -3.15
CA ALA A 303 14.22 4.11 -3.49
C ALA A 303 14.74 3.95 -4.93
N SER A 304 14.09 4.58 -5.90
CA SER A 304 14.53 4.55 -7.30
C SER A 304 15.81 5.36 -7.52
N LEU A 305 15.87 6.57 -6.96
CA LEU A 305 16.99 7.49 -7.11
C LEU A 305 18.17 7.02 -6.23
N GLY A 306 19.07 6.26 -6.86
CA GLY A 306 20.24 5.67 -6.21
C GLY A 306 21.23 5.08 -7.22
N VAL A 307 21.88 3.98 -6.82
CA VAL A 307 22.97 3.32 -7.56
C VAL A 307 22.59 2.93 -9.00
N GLY A 308 21.31 2.69 -9.30
CA GLY A 308 20.85 2.45 -10.67
C GLY A 308 21.21 3.61 -11.62
N LEU A 309 20.67 4.81 -11.36
CA LEU A 309 20.91 5.98 -12.21
C LEU A 309 22.40 6.39 -12.26
N TYR A 310 23.15 6.19 -11.17
CA TYR A 310 24.51 6.71 -11.05
C TYR A 310 25.64 5.74 -11.35
N LEU A 311 25.42 4.43 -11.22
CA LEU A 311 26.44 3.40 -11.45
C LEU A 311 26.05 2.46 -12.61
N THR A 312 24.82 1.93 -12.63
CA THR A 312 24.41 0.97 -13.69
C THR A 312 24.18 1.65 -15.05
N SER A 313 23.91 2.95 -15.08
CA SER A 313 23.90 3.76 -16.31
C SER A 313 25.24 3.73 -17.05
N GLY A 314 26.38 3.60 -16.38
CA GLY A 314 27.69 3.47 -17.03
C GLY A 314 27.79 2.24 -17.93
N LYS A 315 27.20 1.13 -17.48
CA LYS A 315 27.06 -0.12 -18.24
C LYS A 315 26.08 0.01 -19.41
N ALA A 316 25.03 0.82 -19.27
CA ALA A 316 24.13 1.12 -20.37
C ALA A 316 24.83 1.93 -21.47
N PHE A 317 25.57 2.98 -21.09
CA PHE A 317 26.36 3.79 -22.03
C PHE A 317 27.42 2.98 -22.77
N SER A 318 28.14 2.07 -22.10
CA SER A 318 29.19 1.26 -22.74
C SER A 318 28.66 0.34 -23.85
N VAL A 319 27.43 -0.19 -23.67
CA VAL A 319 26.79 -1.11 -24.61
C VAL A 319 26.07 -0.38 -25.75
N ALA A 320 25.26 0.63 -25.42
CA ALA A 320 24.30 1.18 -26.38
C ALA A 320 24.67 2.55 -26.94
N GLY A 321 25.67 3.23 -26.36
CA GLY A 321 25.94 4.63 -26.67
C GLY A 321 24.88 5.58 -26.10
N PRO A 322 24.99 6.88 -26.36
CA PRO A 322 24.19 7.89 -25.67
C PRO A 322 22.70 7.88 -26.07
N LEU A 323 22.36 7.80 -27.37
CA LEU A 323 20.96 7.73 -27.80
C LEU A 323 20.33 6.39 -27.43
N GLY A 324 21.05 5.28 -27.62
CA GLY A 324 20.56 3.95 -27.24
C GLY A 324 20.25 3.85 -25.73
N THR A 325 21.05 4.51 -24.90
CA THR A 325 20.79 4.62 -23.46
C THR A 325 19.55 5.46 -23.17
N LEU A 326 19.41 6.63 -23.81
CA LEU A 326 18.24 7.51 -23.67
C LEU A 326 16.92 6.79 -24.03
N ILE A 327 16.90 6.08 -25.17
CA ILE A 327 15.72 5.34 -25.64
C ILE A 327 15.37 4.21 -24.68
N GLY A 328 16.34 3.39 -24.26
CA GLY A 328 16.07 2.26 -23.36
C GLY A 328 15.55 2.70 -21.99
N PHE A 329 16.12 3.75 -21.39
CA PHE A 329 15.58 4.34 -20.15
C PHE A 329 14.18 4.93 -20.33
N SER A 330 13.89 5.56 -21.48
CA SER A 330 12.56 6.12 -21.78
C SER A 330 11.50 5.01 -21.92
N ILE A 331 11.81 3.91 -22.62
CA ILE A 331 10.93 2.75 -22.76
C ILE A 331 10.68 2.07 -21.41
N CYS A 332 11.73 1.83 -20.60
CA CYS A 332 11.53 1.25 -19.27
C CYS A 332 10.69 2.15 -18.37
N GLY A 333 10.93 3.47 -18.41
CA GLY A 333 10.16 4.46 -17.67
C GLY A 333 8.69 4.50 -18.07
N SER A 334 8.35 4.36 -19.35
CA SER A 334 6.95 4.33 -19.82
C SER A 334 6.22 3.04 -19.44
N ILE A 335 6.89 1.87 -19.47
CA ILE A 335 6.32 0.59 -18.99
C ILE A 335 6.05 0.65 -17.49
N CYS A 336 6.98 1.23 -16.74
CA CYS A 336 6.86 1.43 -15.29
C CYS A 336 5.71 2.41 -14.94
N LEU A 337 5.63 3.55 -15.62
CA LEU A 337 4.51 4.51 -15.52
C LEU A 337 3.16 3.86 -15.76
N ALA A 338 3.03 3.11 -16.85
CA ALA A 338 1.79 2.44 -17.23
C ALA A 338 1.33 1.44 -16.16
N THR A 339 2.29 0.68 -15.60
CA THR A 339 2.04 -0.26 -14.52
C THR A 339 1.55 0.44 -13.26
N MET A 340 2.24 1.49 -12.81
CA MET A 340 1.90 2.16 -11.55
C MET A 340 0.61 2.95 -11.64
N LEU A 341 0.35 3.68 -12.74
CA LEU A 341 -0.92 4.39 -12.92
C LEU A 341 -2.12 3.44 -12.88
N SER A 342 -1.99 2.25 -13.50
CA SER A 342 -2.99 1.18 -13.43
C SER A 342 -3.16 0.69 -11.99
N PHE A 343 -2.07 0.33 -11.31
CA PHE A 343 -2.12 -0.22 -9.97
C PHE A 343 -2.59 0.78 -8.90
N THR A 344 -2.40 2.09 -9.09
CA THR A 344 -2.95 3.13 -8.22
C THR A 344 -4.47 3.19 -8.27
N GLU A 345 -5.10 3.01 -9.43
CA GLU A 345 -6.57 2.95 -9.53
C GLU A 345 -7.14 1.77 -8.71
N LEU A 346 -6.54 0.58 -8.82
CA LEU A 346 -6.89 -0.57 -7.98
C LEU A 346 -6.67 -0.31 -6.48
N SER A 347 -5.47 0.16 -6.12
CA SER A 347 -5.06 0.35 -4.72
C SER A 347 -5.81 1.48 -4.01
N THR A 348 -6.47 2.39 -4.73
CA THR A 348 -7.20 3.52 -4.14
C THR A 348 -8.68 3.25 -3.96
N LEU A 349 -9.28 2.40 -4.80
CA LEU A 349 -10.62 1.87 -4.52
C LEU A 349 -10.57 0.90 -3.33
N ILE A 350 -9.55 0.02 -3.29
CA ILE A 350 -9.41 -1.06 -2.31
C ILE A 350 -8.03 -0.97 -1.60
N PRO A 351 -7.82 0.03 -0.71
CA PRO A 351 -6.55 0.21 0.01
C PRO A 351 -6.46 -0.74 1.20
N ILE A 352 -6.07 -1.99 0.93
CA ILE A 352 -5.87 -3.04 1.94
C ILE A 352 -4.44 -3.06 2.48
N SER A 353 -4.31 -3.27 3.80
CA SER A 353 -3.02 -3.34 4.52
C SER A 353 -2.17 -4.58 4.22
N SER A 354 -2.68 -5.49 3.37
CA SER A 354 -2.01 -6.71 2.89
C SER A 354 -1.13 -6.52 1.64
N GLY A 355 -0.97 -5.28 1.17
CA GLY A 355 -0.09 -4.92 0.06
C GLY A 355 -0.45 -5.57 -1.28
N PHE A 356 0.50 -5.54 -2.22
CA PHE A 356 0.30 -6.10 -3.57
C PHE A 356 0.12 -7.63 -3.56
N SER A 357 0.73 -8.36 -2.61
CA SER A 357 0.48 -9.80 -2.41
C SER A 357 -1.00 -10.08 -2.13
N GLY A 358 -1.63 -9.30 -1.24
CA GLY A 358 -3.04 -9.47 -0.91
C GLY A 358 -3.95 -9.08 -2.07
N LEU A 359 -3.65 -7.98 -2.76
CA LEU A 359 -4.40 -7.58 -3.96
C LEU A 359 -4.30 -8.63 -5.07
N ALA A 360 -3.11 -9.17 -5.36
CA ALA A 360 -2.95 -10.21 -6.37
C ALA A 360 -3.58 -11.56 -5.96
N SER A 361 -3.55 -11.91 -4.68
CA SER A 361 -4.27 -13.07 -4.14
C SER A 361 -5.77 -12.98 -4.42
N ARG A 362 -6.35 -11.81 -4.12
CA ARG A 362 -7.77 -11.50 -4.28
C ARG A 362 -8.21 -11.42 -5.73
N PHE A 363 -7.44 -10.74 -6.59
CA PHE A 363 -7.83 -10.49 -7.97
C PHE A 363 -7.45 -11.58 -8.96
N VAL A 364 -6.47 -12.43 -8.63
CA VAL A 364 -5.95 -13.46 -9.53
C VAL A 364 -6.20 -14.88 -9.00
N GLU A 365 -5.46 -15.26 -7.96
CA GLU A 365 -5.45 -16.58 -7.30
C GLU A 365 -4.54 -16.53 -6.07
N ASP A 366 -4.85 -17.26 -5.01
CA ASP A 366 -4.02 -17.30 -3.79
C ASP A 366 -2.57 -17.75 -4.01
N ALA A 367 -2.34 -18.73 -4.87
CA ALA A 367 -1.00 -19.19 -5.26
C ALA A 367 -0.22 -18.10 -6.01
N PHE A 368 -0.91 -17.30 -6.84
CA PHE A 368 -0.29 -16.22 -7.59
C PHE A 368 0.15 -15.08 -6.67
N GLY A 369 -0.71 -14.69 -5.73
CA GLY A 369 -0.36 -13.72 -4.70
C GLY A 369 0.76 -14.20 -3.76
N PHE A 370 0.75 -15.48 -3.37
CA PHE A 370 1.84 -16.10 -2.61
C PHE A 370 3.18 -16.01 -3.37
N ALA A 371 3.21 -16.41 -4.63
CA ALA A 371 4.41 -16.37 -5.47
C ALA A 371 4.93 -14.94 -5.68
N LEU A 372 4.05 -13.96 -5.91
CA LEU A 372 4.42 -12.55 -6.01
C LEU A 372 4.97 -11.99 -4.69
N GLY A 373 4.34 -12.32 -3.56
CA GLY A 373 4.78 -11.89 -2.24
C GLY A 373 6.21 -12.35 -1.92
N TRP A 374 6.49 -13.65 -2.10
CA TRP A 374 7.82 -14.21 -1.87
C TRP A 374 8.86 -13.70 -2.87
N SER A 375 8.48 -13.51 -4.15
CA SER A 375 9.37 -12.93 -5.17
C SER A 375 9.76 -11.49 -4.84
N TYR A 376 8.81 -10.67 -4.33
CA TYR A 376 9.09 -9.30 -3.91
C TYR A 376 9.90 -9.22 -2.64
N TRP A 377 9.58 -10.05 -1.65
CA TRP A 377 10.39 -10.14 -0.44
C TRP A 377 11.84 -10.48 -0.80
N ILE A 378 12.07 -11.49 -1.65
CA ILE A 378 13.42 -11.85 -2.10
C ILE A 378 14.08 -10.74 -2.93
N SER A 379 13.35 -10.09 -3.85
CA SER A 379 13.87 -8.96 -4.66
C SER A 379 14.51 -7.88 -3.79
N PHE A 380 13.78 -7.38 -2.79
CA PHE A 380 14.27 -6.32 -1.91
C PHE A 380 15.24 -6.79 -0.82
N THR A 381 15.14 -8.06 -0.42
CA THR A 381 16.11 -8.72 0.47
C THR A 381 17.47 -8.91 -0.21
N ILE A 382 17.51 -9.06 -1.54
CA ILE A 382 18.72 -9.12 -2.38
C ILE A 382 19.19 -7.72 -2.81
N ALA A 383 18.27 -6.77 -3.00
CA ALA A 383 18.61 -5.38 -3.26
C ALA A 383 19.41 -4.76 -2.09
N LEU A 384 19.05 -5.07 -0.84
CA LEU A 384 19.77 -4.58 0.36
C LEU A 384 21.28 -4.85 0.31
N PRO A 385 21.78 -6.10 0.21
CA PRO A 385 23.21 -6.34 0.08
C PRO A 385 23.76 -5.79 -1.23
N SER A 386 23.00 -5.79 -2.34
CA SER A 386 23.44 -5.17 -3.59
C SER A 386 23.79 -3.68 -3.44
N GLN A 387 22.98 -2.91 -2.72
CA GLN A 387 23.22 -1.47 -2.47
C GLN A 387 24.43 -1.25 -1.53
N ILE A 388 24.62 -2.13 -0.54
CA ILE A 388 25.80 -2.08 0.35
C ILE A 388 27.07 -2.42 -0.44
N VAL A 389 27.08 -3.50 -1.23
CA VAL A 389 28.24 -3.88 -2.08
C VAL A 389 28.60 -2.76 -3.06
N ALA A 390 27.61 -2.06 -3.63
CA ALA A 390 27.85 -0.89 -4.47
C ALA A 390 28.50 0.28 -3.70
N SER A 391 28.06 0.53 -2.47
CA SER A 391 28.63 1.57 -1.61
C SER A 391 30.10 1.27 -1.26
N ILE A 392 30.41 -0.01 -0.98
CA ILE A 392 31.79 -0.49 -0.80
C ILE A 392 32.62 -0.34 -2.08
N PHE A 393 32.06 -0.71 -3.23
CA PHE A 393 32.73 -0.53 -4.51
C PHE A 393 33.06 0.95 -4.79
N MET A 394 32.20 1.89 -4.41
CA MET A 394 32.48 3.32 -4.53
C MET A 394 33.52 3.83 -3.51
N ILE A 395 33.69 3.18 -2.35
CA ILE A 395 34.77 3.50 -1.39
C ILE A 395 36.16 3.23 -1.97
N SER A 396 36.33 2.21 -2.82
CA SER A 396 37.64 1.88 -3.43
C SER A 396 38.18 2.97 -4.38
N TYR A 397 37.40 4.03 -4.63
CA TYR A 397 37.85 5.28 -5.25
C TYR A 397 38.96 5.97 -4.46
N TYR A 398 38.83 6.08 -3.13
CA TYR A 398 39.62 7.02 -2.31
C TYR A 398 41.01 6.51 -1.95
N SER A 399 41.13 5.22 -1.73
CA SER A 399 42.39 4.56 -1.39
C SER A 399 42.23 3.07 -1.69
N PRO A 400 42.90 2.51 -2.72
CA PRO A 400 42.84 1.08 -2.97
C PRO A 400 43.31 0.30 -1.72
N ASP A 401 44.31 0.81 -1.00
CA ASP A 401 44.87 0.24 0.24
C ASP A 401 43.83 0.03 1.36
N TRP A 402 42.82 0.90 1.43
CA TRP A 402 41.72 0.80 2.40
C TRP A 402 40.68 -0.27 2.01
N THR A 403 40.73 -0.82 0.80
CA THR A 403 39.79 -1.83 0.31
C THR A 403 40.44 -3.16 -0.07
N THR A 404 41.74 -3.18 -0.38
CA THR A 404 42.58 -4.39 -0.46
C THR A 404 42.77 -5.04 0.92
N THR A 405 42.79 -4.25 1.98
CA THR A 405 42.79 -4.79 3.34
C THR A 405 41.42 -5.35 3.72
N VAL A 406 41.28 -6.69 3.62
CA VAL A 406 40.08 -7.48 4.00
C VAL A 406 39.38 -6.95 5.26
N LYS A 407 40.15 -6.62 6.31
CA LYS A 407 39.64 -6.11 7.59
C LYS A 407 38.84 -4.80 7.47
N SER A 408 39.27 -3.89 6.62
CA SER A 408 38.64 -2.58 6.43
C SER A 408 37.30 -2.71 5.70
N THR A 409 37.27 -3.48 4.62
CA THR A 409 36.04 -3.80 3.87
C THR A 409 34.98 -4.46 4.77
N LEU A 410 35.38 -5.38 5.65
CA LEU A 410 34.49 -5.98 6.65
C LEU A 410 33.86 -4.93 7.59
N ILE A 411 34.65 -3.97 8.08
CA ILE A 411 34.17 -2.90 8.98
C ILE A 411 33.13 -2.03 8.27
N PHE A 412 33.40 -1.55 7.06
CA PHE A 412 32.44 -0.71 6.32
C PHE A 412 31.13 -1.44 6.01
N VAL A 413 31.18 -2.72 5.60
CA VAL A 413 29.97 -3.55 5.40
C VAL A 413 29.17 -3.65 6.70
N THR A 414 29.85 -3.94 7.81
CA THR A 414 29.22 -4.07 9.14
C THR A 414 28.53 -2.77 9.55
N VAL A 415 29.21 -1.62 9.43
CA VAL A 415 28.69 -0.30 9.82
C VAL A 415 27.46 0.08 8.99
N PHE A 416 27.52 -0.07 7.66
CA PHE A 416 26.38 0.24 6.80
C PHE A 416 25.19 -0.68 7.06
N TRP A 417 25.43 -1.97 7.27
CA TRP A 417 24.37 -2.94 7.57
C TRP A 417 23.68 -2.68 8.92
N ILE A 418 24.47 -2.39 9.98
CA ILE A 418 23.93 -2.02 11.29
C ILE A 418 23.14 -0.71 11.19
N TYR A 419 23.65 0.31 10.50
CA TYR A 419 22.94 1.59 10.28
C TYR A 419 21.58 1.39 9.60
N VAL A 420 21.55 0.65 8.48
CA VAL A 420 20.33 0.32 7.73
C VAL A 420 19.29 -0.39 8.61
N THR A 421 19.75 -1.31 9.46
CA THR A 421 18.92 -2.05 10.40
C THR A 421 18.36 -1.15 11.51
N ALA A 422 19.22 -0.33 12.12
CA ALA A 422 18.84 0.56 13.21
C ALA A 422 17.76 1.57 12.76
N VAL A 423 17.95 2.20 11.60
CA VAL A 423 16.98 3.15 11.02
C VAL A 423 15.61 2.49 10.79
N ASN A 424 15.57 1.22 10.36
CA ASN A 424 14.33 0.48 10.11
C ASN A 424 13.61 -0.02 11.38
N LEU A 425 14.25 0.08 12.55
CA LEU A 425 13.67 -0.27 13.86
C LEU A 425 13.11 0.95 14.61
N LEU A 426 13.37 2.18 14.14
CA LEU A 426 12.79 3.42 14.66
C LEU A 426 11.28 3.50 14.38
N ASP A 427 10.55 4.30 15.16
CA ASP A 427 9.14 4.61 14.89
C ASP A 427 8.96 5.12 13.45
N VAL A 428 7.90 4.64 12.79
CA VAL A 428 7.48 4.95 11.43
C VAL A 428 7.54 6.46 11.11
N ARG A 429 7.22 7.35 12.06
CA ARG A 429 7.33 8.81 11.88
C ARG A 429 8.78 9.26 11.70
N PHE A 430 9.68 8.88 12.61
CA PHE A 430 11.10 9.26 12.53
C PHE A 430 11.79 8.63 11.32
N PHE A 431 11.46 7.36 11.02
CA PHE A 431 11.89 6.70 9.78
C PHE A 431 11.46 7.49 8.53
N GLY A 432 10.19 7.93 8.48
CA GLY A 432 9.64 8.75 7.41
C GLY A 432 10.35 10.10 7.24
N GLU A 433 10.72 10.79 8.32
CA GLU A 433 11.50 12.03 8.26
C GLU A 433 12.96 11.81 7.82
N ILE A 434 13.61 10.72 8.26
CA ILE A 434 14.98 10.37 7.85
C ILE A 434 15.02 10.07 6.34
N ILE A 435 14.07 9.31 5.81
CA ILE A 435 13.98 9.06 4.37
C ILE A 435 13.58 10.33 3.60
N TYR A 436 12.65 11.13 4.12
CA TYR A 436 12.28 12.40 3.50
C TYR A 436 13.49 13.34 3.35
N THR A 437 14.24 13.57 4.42
CA THR A 437 15.43 14.45 4.41
C THR A 437 16.55 13.88 3.55
N SER A 438 16.84 12.57 3.64
CA SER A 438 17.83 11.90 2.78
C SER A 438 17.46 11.99 1.31
N THR A 439 16.18 11.78 0.95
CA THR A 439 15.70 11.84 -0.43
C THR A 439 15.68 13.26 -0.99
N LEU A 440 15.27 14.24 -0.19
CA LEU A 440 15.34 15.65 -0.58
C LEU A 440 16.78 16.06 -0.89
N PHE A 441 17.75 15.65 -0.06
CA PHE A 441 19.17 15.86 -0.33
C PHE A 441 19.62 15.17 -1.64
N LYS A 442 19.22 13.90 -1.87
CA LYS A 442 19.49 13.18 -3.13
C LYS A 442 18.98 13.95 -4.35
N LEU A 443 17.73 14.41 -4.29
CA LEU A 443 17.06 15.13 -5.38
C LEU A 443 17.77 16.45 -5.68
N LEU A 444 18.09 17.23 -4.65
CA LEU A 444 18.81 18.51 -4.79
C LEU A 444 20.19 18.30 -5.44
N ILE A 445 20.98 17.34 -4.96
CA ILE A 445 22.27 17.02 -5.57
C ILE A 445 22.11 16.53 -7.02
N THR A 446 21.05 15.77 -7.33
CA THR A 446 20.75 15.32 -8.70
C THR A 446 20.51 16.50 -9.63
N ILE A 447 19.73 17.50 -9.19
CA ILE A 447 19.43 18.71 -9.96
C ILE A 447 20.70 19.56 -10.14
N ILE A 448 21.49 19.76 -9.08
CA ILE A 448 22.78 20.47 -9.13
C ILE A 448 23.74 19.80 -10.12
N MET A 449 23.81 18.46 -10.11
CA MET A 449 24.67 17.70 -11.01
C MET A 449 24.19 17.76 -12.47
N MET A 450 22.88 17.73 -12.73
CA MET A 450 22.34 17.97 -14.07
C MET A 450 22.71 19.37 -14.59
N PHE A 451 22.58 20.40 -13.75
CA PHE A 451 22.97 21.76 -14.09
C PHE A 451 24.48 21.89 -14.33
N ALA A 452 25.32 21.27 -13.49
CA ALA A 452 26.77 21.24 -13.69
C ALA A 452 27.15 20.56 -15.02
N MET A 453 26.54 19.43 -15.37
CA MET A 453 26.78 18.75 -16.65
C MET A 453 26.33 19.60 -17.85
N PHE A 454 25.23 20.35 -17.72
CA PHE A 454 24.79 21.29 -18.76
C PHE A 454 25.79 22.44 -18.97
N VAL A 455 26.26 23.07 -17.88
CA VAL A 455 27.26 24.16 -17.93
C VAL A 455 28.60 23.67 -18.50
N LEU A 456 29.06 22.48 -18.11
CA LEU A 456 30.27 21.88 -18.65
C LEU A 456 30.16 21.58 -20.16
N ASN A 457 29.01 21.07 -20.61
CA ASN A 457 28.79 20.80 -22.04
C ASN A 457 28.84 22.07 -22.91
N LEU A 458 28.37 23.20 -22.38
CA LEU A 458 28.43 24.51 -23.03
C LEU A 458 29.85 25.11 -23.08
N GLY A 459 30.81 24.58 -22.32
CA GLY A 459 32.19 25.07 -22.25
C GLY A 459 32.50 25.91 -21.01
N GLY A 460 31.78 25.73 -19.90
CA GLY A 460 31.96 26.52 -18.66
C GLY A 460 33.30 26.37 -17.91
N ARG A 461 34.32 25.72 -18.51
CA ARG A 461 35.71 25.67 -18.01
C ARG A 461 36.71 25.52 -19.16
N ASN A 462 36.37 24.74 -20.18
CA ASN A 462 37.25 24.32 -21.27
C ASN A 462 36.48 24.37 -22.61
N THR A 463 37.06 23.90 -23.72
CA THR A 463 36.43 23.93 -25.04
C THR A 463 35.03 23.30 -25.04
N ARG A 464 34.06 23.98 -25.67
CA ARG A 464 32.67 23.54 -25.76
C ARG A 464 32.57 22.13 -26.35
N VAL A 465 32.10 21.18 -25.55
CA VAL A 465 31.89 19.78 -25.99
C VAL A 465 30.65 19.66 -26.88
N GLY A 466 29.53 20.27 -26.48
CA GLY A 466 28.28 20.19 -27.23
C GLY A 466 27.87 18.74 -27.53
N PHE A 467 27.37 18.49 -28.75
CA PHE A 467 27.00 17.16 -29.23
C PHE A 467 28.18 16.33 -29.79
N ARG A 468 29.44 16.62 -29.42
CA ARG A 468 30.62 15.95 -30.01
C ARG A 468 30.59 14.43 -29.92
N PHE A 469 30.14 13.84 -28.81
CA PHE A 469 30.10 12.38 -28.64
C PHE A 469 28.92 11.69 -29.34
N TRP A 470 27.91 12.45 -29.74
CA TRP A 470 26.73 11.97 -30.47
C TRP A 470 26.96 11.94 -31.98
N ASP A 471 27.99 12.62 -32.46
CA ASP A 471 28.25 12.86 -33.87
C ASP A 471 29.49 12.08 -34.33
N SER A 472 29.26 11.07 -35.18
CA SER A 472 30.32 10.23 -35.72
C SER A 472 31.30 10.97 -36.64
N SER A 473 30.93 12.13 -37.21
CA SER A 473 31.86 12.91 -38.04
C SER A 473 33.00 13.56 -37.24
N LYS A 474 32.82 13.68 -35.91
CA LYS A 474 33.78 14.31 -34.99
C LYS A 474 34.68 13.31 -34.26
N SER A 475 34.66 12.04 -34.67
CA SER A 475 35.49 10.99 -34.08
C SER A 475 36.95 11.08 -34.56
N PRO A 476 37.93 11.09 -33.65
CA PRO A 476 39.33 10.87 -34.02
C PRO A 476 39.56 9.46 -34.58
N PRO A 477 40.60 9.24 -35.40
CA PRO A 477 40.99 7.88 -35.80
C PRO A 477 41.27 7.02 -34.56
N GLY A 478 40.77 5.78 -34.55
CA GLY A 478 40.88 4.86 -33.41
C GLY A 478 39.78 4.96 -32.34
N LEU A 479 38.92 5.99 -32.38
CA LEU A 479 37.82 6.19 -31.42
C LEU A 479 36.48 6.28 -32.17
N THR A 480 35.38 5.82 -31.56
CA THR A 480 34.10 5.65 -32.28
C THR A 480 32.96 6.46 -31.63
N TYR A 481 32.82 7.73 -32.02
CA TYR A 481 31.69 8.57 -31.58
C TYR A 481 30.43 8.28 -32.40
N GLY A 482 29.27 8.64 -31.84
CA GLY A 482 27.99 8.44 -32.52
C GLY A 482 26.82 8.27 -31.56
N LEU A 483 25.62 8.29 -32.12
CA LEU A 483 24.37 8.11 -31.39
C LEU A 483 24.28 6.71 -30.74
N PHE A 484 24.82 5.69 -31.42
CA PHE A 484 24.93 4.30 -30.97
C PHE A 484 26.40 3.83 -31.02
N ARG A 485 26.72 2.73 -30.32
CA ARG A 485 27.97 1.98 -30.59
C ARG A 485 27.86 1.35 -32.00
N PRO A 486 28.96 1.22 -32.78
CA PRO A 486 28.91 0.73 -34.15
C PRO A 486 28.48 -0.74 -34.26
N THR A 487 28.77 -1.53 -33.21
CA THR A 487 28.31 -2.91 -33.08
C THR A 487 27.81 -3.20 -31.66
N PHE A 488 26.94 -4.21 -31.53
CA PHE A 488 26.61 -4.84 -30.24
C PHE A 488 27.70 -5.85 -29.89
N ASP A 489 28.64 -5.44 -29.04
CA ASP A 489 29.70 -6.27 -28.48
C ASP A 489 29.61 -6.23 -26.93
N LEU A 490 29.57 -7.39 -26.30
CA LEU A 490 29.53 -7.52 -24.83
C LEU A 490 30.94 -7.68 -24.21
N MET A 491 31.95 -8.01 -25.03
CA MET A 491 33.34 -8.14 -24.62
C MET A 491 34.15 -6.84 -24.81
N ASP A 492 33.56 -5.78 -25.39
CA ASP A 492 34.24 -4.50 -25.63
C ASP A 492 34.86 -3.93 -24.34
N THR A 493 36.20 -3.91 -24.31
CA THR A 493 37.02 -3.32 -23.24
C THR A 493 37.21 -1.80 -23.37
N GLY A 494 36.76 -1.22 -24.49
CA GLY A 494 36.89 0.21 -24.81
C GLY A 494 37.47 0.51 -26.19
N GLN A 495 37.79 -0.52 -26.99
CA GLN A 495 38.38 -0.40 -28.33
C GLN A 495 37.37 -0.02 -29.43
N GLY A 496 36.25 0.60 -29.07
CA GLY A 496 35.26 1.07 -30.04
C GLY A 496 34.15 0.08 -30.42
N SER A 497 34.07 -1.11 -29.81
CA SER A 497 33.03 -2.12 -30.11
C SER A 497 33.03 -2.55 -31.59
N LEU A 498 34.13 -3.14 -32.06
CA LEU A 498 34.35 -3.44 -33.49
C LEU A 498 33.96 -4.87 -33.91
N ASN A 499 33.92 -5.83 -32.97
CA ASN A 499 33.81 -7.26 -33.28
C ASN A 499 32.40 -7.86 -33.09
N GLY A 500 31.40 -7.02 -32.87
CA GLY A 500 30.03 -7.43 -32.54
C GLY A 500 29.03 -7.45 -33.70
N ILE A 501 27.73 -7.52 -33.36
CA ILE A 501 26.65 -7.49 -34.35
C ILE A 501 26.47 -6.07 -34.88
N HIS A 502 26.66 -5.86 -36.18
CA HIS A 502 26.62 -4.55 -36.82
C HIS A 502 25.19 -4.08 -37.18
N GLY A 503 25.04 -2.77 -37.40
CA GLY A 503 23.86 -2.15 -38.02
C GLY A 503 22.60 -2.14 -37.15
N ILE A 504 21.42 -1.99 -37.79
CA ILE A 504 20.13 -1.81 -37.10
C ILE A 504 19.83 -2.96 -36.12
N LYS A 505 20.20 -4.20 -36.47
CA LYS A 505 20.03 -5.37 -35.59
C LYS A 505 20.82 -5.22 -34.30
N GLY A 506 22.08 -4.79 -34.37
CA GLY A 506 22.91 -4.45 -33.22
C GLY A 506 22.29 -3.34 -32.37
N ASN A 507 21.89 -2.24 -33.00
CA ASN A 507 21.29 -1.09 -32.32
C ASN A 507 20.01 -1.46 -31.54
N VAL A 508 19.12 -2.25 -32.13
CA VAL A 508 17.89 -2.73 -31.46
C VAL A 508 18.26 -3.63 -30.28
N LEU A 509 19.22 -4.54 -30.43
CA LEU A 509 19.67 -5.44 -29.38
C LEU A 509 20.32 -4.67 -28.21
N SER A 510 21.09 -3.63 -28.50
CA SER A 510 21.64 -2.68 -27.52
C SER A 510 20.52 -1.99 -26.72
N VAL A 511 19.49 -1.47 -27.39
CA VAL A 511 18.36 -0.81 -26.72
C VAL A 511 17.59 -1.79 -25.84
N VAL A 512 17.30 -3.01 -26.32
CA VAL A 512 16.66 -4.06 -25.51
C VAL A 512 17.49 -4.35 -24.27
N LEU A 513 18.81 -4.48 -24.38
CA LEU A 513 19.67 -4.70 -23.20
C LEU A 513 19.66 -3.52 -22.22
N VAL A 514 19.57 -2.28 -22.69
CA VAL A 514 19.40 -1.11 -21.81
C VAL A 514 18.05 -1.13 -21.08
N VAL A 515 16.95 -1.55 -21.72
CA VAL A 515 15.65 -1.69 -21.03
C VAL A 515 15.79 -2.65 -19.84
N LEU A 516 16.51 -3.76 -20.02
CA LEU A 516 16.79 -4.72 -18.94
C LEU A 516 17.68 -4.12 -17.83
N ILE A 517 18.75 -3.40 -18.19
CA ILE A 517 19.65 -2.76 -17.21
C ILE A 517 18.94 -1.64 -16.42
N SER A 518 18.12 -0.83 -17.11
CA SER A 518 17.38 0.30 -16.51
C SER A 518 16.20 -0.16 -15.64
N THR A 519 15.72 -1.39 -15.79
CA THR A 519 14.74 -2.02 -14.90
C THR A 519 15.18 -1.97 -13.43
N PHE A 520 16.49 -2.14 -13.14
CA PHE A 520 17.02 -1.95 -11.79
C PHE A 520 16.85 -0.52 -11.26
N SER A 521 17.04 0.47 -12.14
CA SER A 521 17.02 1.90 -11.78
C SER A 521 15.62 2.45 -11.52
N PHE A 522 14.59 1.81 -12.08
CA PHE A 522 13.18 2.11 -11.80
C PHE A 522 12.58 1.24 -10.68
N SER A 523 13.34 0.28 -10.14
CA SER A 523 12.94 -0.50 -8.96
C SER A 523 12.70 0.41 -7.76
N GLY A 524 11.63 0.16 -7.00
CA GLY A 524 11.31 0.88 -5.77
C GLY A 524 10.23 1.95 -5.90
N VAL A 525 9.79 2.33 -7.11
CA VAL A 525 8.65 3.26 -7.24
C VAL A 525 7.35 2.67 -6.68
N GLU A 526 7.21 1.34 -6.70
CA GLU A 526 6.10 0.62 -6.08
C GLU A 526 6.15 0.56 -4.54
N MET A 527 7.21 1.04 -3.88
CA MET A 527 7.27 1.08 -2.41
C MET A 527 6.17 1.96 -1.79
N ALA A 528 5.64 2.96 -2.51
CA ALA A 528 4.51 3.77 -2.04
C ALA A 528 3.27 2.92 -1.74
N PHE A 529 3.06 1.80 -2.45
CA PHE A 529 1.95 0.87 -2.17
C PHE A 529 2.21 0.01 -0.94
N VAL A 530 3.46 -0.34 -0.65
CA VAL A 530 3.84 -1.04 0.59
C VAL A 530 3.65 -0.10 1.79
N ALA A 531 4.08 1.16 1.66
CA ALA A 531 3.86 2.21 2.64
C ALA A 531 2.37 2.61 2.81
N SER A 532 1.47 2.21 1.92
CA SER A 532 0.04 2.57 2.00
C SER A 532 -0.68 2.00 3.22
N GLY A 533 -0.22 0.84 3.74
CA GLY A 533 -0.72 0.29 5.01
C GLY A 533 -0.33 1.13 6.24
N GLU A 534 0.73 1.92 6.12
CA GLU A 534 1.24 2.88 7.12
C GLU A 534 0.76 4.32 6.85
N ALA A 535 0.08 4.59 5.73
CA ALA A 535 -0.41 5.92 5.39
C ALA A 535 -1.69 6.30 6.16
N ILE A 536 -1.87 7.58 6.47
CA ILE A 536 -3.09 8.12 7.10
C ILE A 536 -4.29 7.83 6.18
N ASN A 537 -4.43 8.59 5.09
CA ASN A 537 -5.52 8.45 4.13
C ASN A 537 -5.02 7.88 2.78
N PRO A 538 -4.96 6.54 2.58
CA PRO A 538 -4.42 5.95 1.36
C PRO A 538 -5.18 6.35 0.09
N ARG A 539 -6.50 6.60 0.17
CA ARG A 539 -7.33 6.98 -1.01
C ARG A 539 -6.87 8.30 -1.65
N ARG A 540 -6.51 9.28 -0.83
CA ARG A 540 -6.07 10.62 -1.30
C ARG A 540 -4.54 10.73 -1.41
N THR A 541 -3.80 10.03 -0.56
CA THR A 541 -2.33 10.10 -0.54
C THR A 541 -1.70 9.31 -1.70
N LEU A 542 -2.21 8.13 -2.07
CA LEU A 542 -1.66 7.33 -3.17
C LEU A 542 -1.72 8.03 -4.55
N PRO A 543 -2.86 8.57 -5.03
CA PRO A 543 -2.90 9.24 -6.35
C PRO A 543 -1.99 10.46 -6.41
N ALA A 544 -1.94 11.23 -5.31
CA ALA A 544 -1.09 12.40 -5.21
C ALA A 544 0.40 12.01 -5.24
N ALA A 545 0.80 11.03 -4.43
CA ALA A 545 2.16 10.51 -4.39
C ALA A 545 2.57 9.92 -5.75
N THR A 546 1.77 9.04 -6.37
CA THR A 546 2.09 8.45 -7.69
C THR A 546 2.27 9.52 -8.75
N LYS A 547 1.33 10.45 -8.91
CA LYS A 547 1.41 11.49 -9.96
C LYS A 547 2.65 12.36 -9.82
N ARG A 548 2.97 12.81 -8.60
CA ARG A 548 4.17 13.63 -8.33
C ARG A 548 5.46 12.85 -8.55
N THR A 549 5.52 11.63 -8.02
CA THR A 549 6.66 10.70 -8.18
C THR A 549 7.04 10.53 -9.66
N PHE A 550 6.07 10.28 -10.54
CA PHE A 550 6.34 10.15 -11.97
C PHE A 550 6.60 11.47 -12.69
N ALA A 551 5.93 12.55 -12.29
CA ALA A 551 6.20 13.90 -12.81
C ALA A 551 7.62 14.39 -12.46
N GLN A 552 8.23 13.87 -11.40
CA GLN A 552 9.63 14.14 -11.02
C GLN A 552 10.59 13.11 -11.65
N ILE A 553 10.40 11.80 -11.43
CA ILE A 553 11.37 10.75 -11.81
C ILE A 553 11.62 10.69 -13.33
N ILE A 554 10.57 10.66 -14.17
CA ILE A 554 10.74 10.47 -15.62
C ILE A 554 11.58 11.60 -16.25
N PRO A 555 11.24 12.89 -16.09
CA PRO A 555 12.06 13.95 -16.66
C PRO A 555 13.45 14.01 -16.02
N ILE A 556 13.58 13.77 -14.70
CA ILE A 556 14.90 13.68 -14.07
C ILE A 556 15.74 12.58 -14.73
N TYR A 557 15.22 11.38 -14.95
CA TYR A 557 15.98 10.27 -15.54
C TYR A 557 16.36 10.54 -17.00
N ILE A 558 15.42 11.06 -17.81
CA ILE A 558 15.67 11.36 -19.23
C ILE A 558 16.70 12.49 -19.35
N LEU A 559 16.56 13.58 -18.59
CA LEU A 559 17.50 14.70 -18.59
C LEU A 559 18.86 14.30 -18.01
N ALA A 560 18.88 13.49 -16.95
CA ALA A 560 20.12 13.01 -16.34
C ALA A 560 20.92 12.13 -17.31
N ILE A 561 20.27 11.19 -18.01
CA ILE A 561 20.90 10.37 -19.04
C ILE A 561 21.33 11.23 -20.25
N LEU A 562 20.52 12.21 -20.67
CA LEU A 562 20.89 13.14 -21.74
C LEU A 562 22.15 13.94 -21.40
N PHE A 563 22.18 14.60 -20.24
CA PHE A 563 23.32 15.45 -19.83
C PHE A 563 24.57 14.63 -19.49
N ALA A 564 24.44 13.43 -18.92
CA ALA A 564 25.59 12.52 -18.78
C ALA A 564 26.11 12.08 -20.16
N GLY A 565 25.23 11.63 -21.06
CA GLY A 565 25.59 11.17 -22.41
C GLY A 565 26.14 12.28 -23.33
N LEU A 566 25.88 13.55 -23.02
CA LEU A 566 26.49 14.70 -23.71
C LEU A 566 27.94 14.99 -23.27
N ASN A 567 28.35 14.51 -22.09
CA ASN A 567 29.65 14.81 -21.48
C ASN A 567 30.61 13.62 -21.42
N ILE A 568 30.20 12.45 -21.94
CA ILE A 568 30.92 11.19 -21.79
C ILE A 568 31.05 10.49 -23.14
N TYR A 569 32.24 9.98 -23.43
CA TYR A 569 32.46 9.05 -24.53
C TYR A 569 32.04 7.64 -24.12
N SER A 570 31.13 7.04 -24.89
CA SER A 570 30.60 5.69 -24.64
C SER A 570 31.64 4.56 -24.70
N GLY A 571 32.77 4.76 -25.38
CA GLY A 571 33.86 3.80 -25.42
C GLY A 571 34.89 3.93 -24.29
N ASP A 572 34.76 4.88 -23.36
CA ASP A 572 35.73 5.09 -22.28
C ASP A 572 35.94 3.83 -21.42
N SER A 573 37.17 3.33 -21.34
CA SER A 573 37.52 2.07 -20.65
C SER A 573 37.29 2.12 -19.13
N ARG A 574 37.17 3.33 -18.55
CA ARG A 574 36.87 3.52 -17.13
C ARG A 574 35.41 3.20 -16.82
N LEU A 575 34.49 3.32 -17.78
CA LEU A 575 33.07 2.97 -17.59
C LEU A 575 32.89 1.52 -17.11
N LEU A 576 31.77 1.30 -16.43
CA LEU A 576 31.32 -0.03 -16.02
C LEU A 576 31.01 -0.87 -17.28
N ARG A 577 31.61 -2.05 -17.43
CA ARG A 577 31.41 -2.91 -18.62
C ARG A 577 30.28 -3.91 -18.43
N TYR A 578 29.98 -4.72 -19.45
CA TYR A 578 29.01 -5.81 -19.30
C TYR A 578 29.65 -7.06 -18.71
N PHE A 579 30.79 -7.48 -19.29
CA PHE A 579 31.69 -8.45 -18.69
C PHE A 579 32.97 -7.77 -18.18
N PRO A 580 33.52 -8.23 -17.04
CA PRO A 580 34.86 -7.85 -16.60
C PRO A 580 35.91 -8.45 -17.55
N PRO A 581 37.02 -7.74 -17.85
CA PRO A 581 38.05 -8.23 -18.76
C PRO A 581 38.67 -9.53 -18.25
N THR A 582 38.92 -10.45 -19.18
CA THR A 582 39.52 -11.79 -18.94
C THR A 582 41.01 -11.86 -19.31
N HIS A 583 41.53 -10.86 -20.00
CA HIS A 583 42.90 -10.80 -20.48
C HIS A 583 43.77 -9.89 -19.60
N ASN A 584 45.10 -10.04 -19.75
CA ASN A 584 46.10 -9.16 -19.15
C ASN A 584 45.74 -7.68 -19.33
N PRO A 585 46.17 -6.78 -18.41
CA PRO A 585 45.95 -5.36 -18.57
C PRO A 585 46.45 -4.88 -19.94
N VAL A 586 45.51 -4.46 -20.78
CA VAL A 586 45.83 -3.69 -21.98
C VAL A 586 46.34 -2.35 -21.46
N ASN A 587 47.65 -2.16 -21.52
CA ASN A 587 48.29 -0.88 -21.24
C ASN A 587 47.97 0.07 -22.39
N MET A 588 46.79 0.66 -22.35
CA MET A 588 46.42 1.75 -23.24
C MET A 588 47.23 2.97 -22.80
N SER A 589 47.95 3.59 -23.75
CA SER A 589 48.70 4.81 -23.47
C SER A 589 47.72 5.87 -22.96
N SER A 590 48.21 6.80 -22.12
CA SER A 590 47.38 7.94 -21.73
C SER A 590 46.91 8.70 -22.97
N GLU A 591 47.79 8.84 -23.97
CA GLU A 591 47.60 9.51 -25.26
C GLU A 591 46.32 9.12 -26.01
N ASP A 592 45.96 7.83 -26.08
CA ASP A 592 44.72 7.35 -26.74
C ASP A 592 43.44 7.82 -26.01
N ILE A 593 43.55 8.18 -24.73
CA ILE A 593 42.45 8.69 -23.88
C ILE A 593 42.58 10.21 -23.67
N GLN A 594 43.75 10.80 -23.95
CA GLN A 594 44.18 12.16 -23.58
C GLN A 594 43.54 13.29 -24.41
N TRP A 595 42.65 12.95 -25.35
CA TRP A 595 41.78 13.93 -25.99
C TRP A 595 40.72 14.49 -25.03
N GLN A 596 40.52 13.84 -23.89
CA GLN A 596 39.68 14.34 -22.79
C GLN A 596 40.36 15.47 -22.04
N ILE A 597 39.55 16.42 -21.60
CA ILE A 597 39.97 17.75 -21.19
C ILE A 597 40.77 17.72 -19.88
N GLU A 598 42.00 18.24 -19.96
CA GLU A 598 42.91 18.61 -18.86
C GLU A 598 43.52 17.44 -18.04
N ASN A 599 44.84 17.21 -18.22
CA ASN A 599 45.63 16.14 -17.56
C ASN A 599 45.71 16.25 -16.02
N THR A 600 45.08 17.25 -15.39
CA THR A 600 45.25 17.57 -13.96
C THR A 600 44.65 16.53 -12.99
N CYS A 601 43.83 15.58 -13.47
CA CYS A 601 43.29 14.49 -12.65
C CYS A 601 44.07 13.18 -12.69
N THR A 602 45.19 13.14 -13.41
CA THR A 602 46.06 11.97 -13.53
C THR A 602 47.49 12.36 -13.18
N GLY A 603 48.04 11.81 -12.10
CA GLY A 603 49.49 11.56 -12.08
C GLY A 603 49.82 10.50 -13.14
N ASP A 604 51.09 10.42 -13.56
CA ASP A 604 51.60 9.68 -14.74
C ASP A 604 51.47 8.14 -14.71
N LYS A 605 50.50 7.60 -13.97
CA LYS A 605 50.27 6.16 -13.84
C LYS A 605 49.37 5.66 -14.96
N ILE A 606 50.00 4.93 -15.89
CA ILE A 606 49.39 4.08 -16.91
C ILE A 606 48.15 3.36 -16.35
N TYR A 607 47.02 3.49 -17.04
CA TYR A 607 45.79 2.78 -16.68
C TYR A 607 45.93 1.28 -16.98
N ASN A 608 46.19 0.48 -15.95
CA ASN A 608 46.11 -0.99 -16.04
C ASN A 608 44.63 -1.43 -16.22
N LEU A 609 44.14 -1.53 -17.47
CA LEU A 609 42.74 -1.90 -17.78
C LEU A 609 42.33 -3.29 -17.23
N GLY A 610 43.29 -4.16 -16.89
CA GLY A 610 43.07 -5.51 -16.38
C GLY A 610 43.03 -5.65 -14.85
N ALA A 611 43.35 -4.60 -14.10
CA ALA A 611 43.44 -4.65 -12.63
C ALA A 611 42.59 -3.59 -11.90
N SER A 612 41.76 -2.83 -12.62
CA SER A 612 40.98 -1.73 -12.04
C SER A 612 39.73 -2.21 -11.27
N ASN A 613 39.96 -2.70 -10.06
CA ASN A 613 38.97 -2.89 -8.99
C ASN A 613 38.58 -1.55 -8.30
N ASN A 614 38.96 -0.42 -8.88
CA ASN A 614 38.78 0.91 -8.31
C ASN A 614 37.38 1.46 -8.65
N GLY A 615 36.77 2.16 -7.69
CA GLY A 615 35.38 2.63 -7.73
C GLY A 615 35.04 3.70 -8.79
N ASN A 616 36.02 4.16 -9.58
CA ASN A 616 35.92 5.24 -10.56
C ASN A 616 35.11 4.87 -11.82
N LYS A 617 33.95 4.22 -11.67
CA LYS A 617 33.14 3.68 -12.79
C LYS A 617 31.76 4.30 -12.94
N SER A 618 31.42 5.28 -12.10
CA SER A 618 30.22 6.11 -12.32
C SER A 618 30.44 7.05 -13.51
N PRO A 619 29.55 7.07 -14.52
CA PRO A 619 29.64 8.00 -15.65
C PRO A 619 29.75 9.47 -15.21
N TRP A 620 29.05 9.86 -14.13
CA TRP A 620 29.04 11.22 -13.60
C TRP A 620 30.39 11.63 -13.00
N VAL A 621 31.04 10.73 -12.27
CA VAL A 621 32.37 10.93 -11.70
C VAL A 621 33.41 10.99 -12.83
N ILE A 622 33.29 10.09 -13.81
CA ILE A 622 34.13 10.04 -15.01
C ILE A 622 34.04 11.36 -15.78
N ALA A 623 32.83 11.87 -16.05
CA ALA A 623 32.63 13.15 -16.72
C ALA A 623 33.37 14.30 -16.01
N LEU A 624 33.22 14.42 -14.69
CA LEU A 624 33.94 15.45 -13.92
C LEU A 624 35.46 15.29 -13.99
N GLN A 625 35.97 14.06 -13.93
CA GLN A 625 37.41 13.79 -14.11
C GLN A 625 37.87 14.18 -15.52
N SER A 626 37.07 13.93 -16.55
CA SER A 626 37.29 14.31 -17.95
C SER A 626 37.22 15.83 -18.24
N PHE A 627 36.93 16.66 -17.24
CA PHE A 627 36.97 18.13 -17.29
C PHE A 627 37.97 18.74 -16.29
N GLY A 628 38.91 17.95 -15.73
CA GLY A 628 39.87 18.42 -14.74
C GLY A 628 39.27 18.73 -13.35
N LEU A 629 38.04 18.31 -13.04
CA LEU A 629 37.32 18.62 -11.80
C LEU A 629 37.49 17.54 -10.72
N CYS A 630 38.73 17.14 -10.46
CA CYS A 630 39.08 15.97 -9.65
C CYS A 630 38.56 16.04 -8.20
N THR A 631 38.69 17.20 -7.53
CA THR A 631 38.18 17.42 -6.16
C THR A 631 36.66 17.32 -6.10
N PHE A 632 35.97 17.84 -7.12
CA PHE A 632 34.51 17.79 -7.20
C PHE A 632 34.02 16.37 -7.55
N ALA A 633 34.72 15.66 -8.44
CA ALA A 633 34.48 14.24 -8.73
C ALA A 633 34.66 13.36 -7.47
N SER A 634 35.70 13.63 -6.70
CA SER A 634 36.00 12.99 -5.42
C SER A 634 34.90 13.26 -4.39
N ALA A 635 34.47 14.51 -4.21
CA ALA A 635 33.37 14.85 -3.31
C ALA A 635 32.05 14.21 -3.75
N PHE A 636 31.75 14.21 -5.05
CA PHE A 636 30.53 13.64 -5.60
C PHE A 636 30.48 12.11 -5.43
N ASN A 637 31.58 11.40 -5.63
CA ASN A 637 31.66 9.96 -5.36
C ASN A 637 31.32 9.63 -3.88
N GLY A 638 31.70 10.51 -2.94
CA GLY A 638 31.36 10.40 -1.52
C GLY A 638 29.86 10.50 -1.27
N ILE A 639 29.20 11.39 -1.99
CA ILE A 639 27.74 11.53 -1.96
C ILE A 639 27.06 10.28 -2.55
N LEU A 640 27.63 9.65 -3.57
CA LEU A 640 27.09 8.40 -4.12
C LEU A 640 27.13 7.22 -3.11
N ILE A 641 28.13 7.16 -2.23
CA ILE A 641 28.17 6.19 -1.11
C ILE A 641 26.94 6.38 -0.20
N PHE A 642 26.64 7.63 0.18
CA PHE A 642 25.41 7.94 0.93
C PHE A 642 24.13 7.56 0.15
N PHE A 643 24.13 7.74 -1.17
CA PHE A 643 22.96 7.38 -2.00
C PHE A 643 22.65 5.88 -1.94
N GLY A 644 23.69 5.04 -2.00
CA GLY A 644 23.58 3.58 -1.89
C GLY A 644 23.11 3.12 -0.50
N VAL A 645 23.75 3.61 0.57
CA VAL A 645 23.33 3.26 1.96
C VAL A 645 21.89 3.70 2.24
N SER A 646 21.47 4.87 1.77
CA SER A 646 20.09 5.34 1.88
C SER A 646 19.10 4.48 1.06
N ALA A 647 19.48 4.02 -0.15
CA ALA A 647 18.66 3.08 -0.93
C ALA A 647 18.54 1.69 -0.27
N ALA A 648 19.56 1.26 0.49
CA ALA A 648 19.50 0.05 1.30
C ALA A 648 18.48 0.17 2.45
N CYS A 649 18.33 1.35 3.06
CA CYS A 649 17.27 1.62 4.06
C CYS A 649 15.87 1.39 3.49
N SER A 650 15.58 1.94 2.30
CA SER A 650 14.30 1.72 1.60
C SER A 650 14.09 0.24 1.21
N SER A 651 15.16 -0.47 0.83
CA SER A 651 15.10 -1.90 0.50
C SER A 651 14.75 -2.78 1.71
N LEU A 652 15.28 -2.47 2.90
CA LEU A 652 14.91 -3.16 4.14
C LEU A 652 13.45 -2.88 4.53
N PHE A 653 12.98 -1.66 4.30
CA PHE A 653 11.58 -1.28 4.56
C PHE A 653 10.62 -2.06 3.68
N ALA A 654 10.86 -2.08 2.36
CA ALA A 654 10.05 -2.80 1.39
C ALA A 654 9.96 -4.31 1.67
N SER A 655 11.11 -4.95 1.97
CA SER A 655 11.16 -6.37 2.33
C SER A 655 10.44 -6.65 3.66
N SER A 656 10.78 -5.94 4.74
CA SER A 656 10.18 -6.18 6.06
C SER A 656 8.67 -5.99 6.10
N ARG A 657 8.13 -4.96 5.44
CA ARG A 657 6.67 -4.71 5.36
C ARG A 657 5.96 -5.71 4.46
N THR A 658 6.61 -6.17 3.39
CA THR A 658 6.08 -7.28 2.56
C THR A 658 5.95 -8.56 3.37
N LEU A 659 6.97 -8.91 4.17
CA LEU A 659 6.94 -10.11 5.01
C LEU A 659 5.86 -10.03 6.10
N TYR A 660 5.68 -8.85 6.72
CA TYR A 660 4.55 -8.59 7.62
C TYR A 660 3.20 -8.77 6.90
N SER A 661 3.05 -8.20 5.70
CA SER A 661 1.85 -8.36 4.86
C SER A 661 1.56 -9.82 4.49
N MET A 662 2.58 -10.61 4.16
CA MET A 662 2.39 -12.05 3.90
C MET A 662 2.00 -12.80 5.18
N ALA A 663 2.53 -12.41 6.33
CA ALA A 663 2.18 -13.02 7.61
C ALA A 663 0.75 -12.72 8.04
N THR A 664 0.22 -11.51 7.78
CA THR A 664 -1.21 -11.20 8.02
C THR A 664 -2.15 -11.95 7.08
N GLN A 665 -1.68 -12.38 5.90
CA GLN A 665 -2.39 -13.28 4.97
C GLN A 665 -2.26 -14.77 5.32
N GLU A 666 -1.60 -15.13 6.43
CA GLU A 666 -1.22 -16.51 6.79
C GLU A 666 -0.32 -17.23 5.77
N LYS A 667 0.28 -16.46 4.85
CA LYS A 667 1.22 -16.90 3.80
C LYS A 667 2.68 -16.90 4.24
N ALA A 668 2.94 -16.43 5.45
CA ALA A 668 4.21 -16.53 6.16
C ALA A 668 3.94 -16.81 7.67
N PRO A 669 4.92 -17.37 8.41
CA PRO A 669 4.78 -17.66 9.85
C PRO A 669 4.26 -16.48 10.69
N ARG A 670 3.27 -16.74 11.55
CA ARG A 670 2.60 -15.73 12.40
C ARG A 670 3.56 -14.91 13.30
N ILE A 671 4.78 -15.37 13.54
CA ILE A 671 5.81 -14.63 14.31
C ILE A 671 6.22 -13.30 13.65
N PHE A 672 6.09 -13.19 12.32
CA PHE A 672 6.37 -11.95 11.60
C PHE A 672 5.28 -10.87 11.76
N GLN A 673 4.12 -11.20 12.36
CA GLN A 673 3.09 -10.22 12.72
C GLN A 673 3.43 -9.41 13.99
N THR A 674 4.49 -9.77 14.73
CA THR A 674 4.81 -9.12 16.01
C THR A 674 5.40 -7.73 15.83
N CYS A 675 4.62 -6.69 16.14
CA CYS A 675 5.10 -5.31 16.20
C CYS A 675 5.55 -4.89 17.61
N ASN A 676 6.45 -3.91 17.66
CA ASN A 676 6.76 -3.14 18.86
C ASN A 676 5.67 -2.07 19.08
N HIS A 677 5.63 -1.44 20.27
CA HIS A 677 4.64 -0.42 20.65
C HIS A 677 4.57 0.80 19.70
N TYR A 678 5.67 1.11 19.01
CA TYR A 678 5.73 2.13 17.94
C TYR A 678 5.00 1.75 16.63
N GLY A 679 4.47 0.52 16.51
CA GLY A 679 3.83 0.00 15.30
C GLY A 679 4.78 -0.64 14.28
N VAL A 680 6.04 -0.93 14.65
CA VAL A 680 7.09 -1.45 13.76
C VAL A 680 7.20 -2.98 13.86
N PRO A 681 7.14 -3.75 12.76
CA PRO A 681 7.24 -5.22 12.76
C PRO A 681 8.69 -5.70 12.92
N TRP A 682 9.23 -5.56 14.13
CA TRP A 682 10.66 -5.75 14.43
C TRP A 682 11.21 -7.14 14.06
N VAL A 683 10.40 -8.20 14.20
CA VAL A 683 10.81 -9.57 13.82
C VAL A 683 11.03 -9.66 12.30
N ALA A 684 10.13 -9.08 11.50
CA ALA A 684 10.24 -9.06 10.06
C ALA A 684 11.40 -8.18 9.57
N VAL A 685 11.70 -7.09 10.29
CA VAL A 685 12.88 -6.24 10.05
C VAL A 685 14.17 -7.01 10.32
N LEU A 686 14.33 -7.63 11.50
CA LEU A 686 15.55 -8.37 11.83
C LEU A 686 15.76 -9.59 10.91
N PHE A 687 14.70 -10.34 10.59
CA PHE A 687 14.81 -11.49 9.69
C PHE A 687 15.19 -11.08 8.26
N SER A 688 14.55 -10.04 7.70
CA SER A 688 14.92 -9.55 6.36
C SER A 688 16.33 -8.92 6.37
N SER A 689 16.71 -8.26 7.47
CA SER A 689 18.06 -7.73 7.63
C SER A 689 19.14 -8.81 7.74
N ALA A 690 18.84 -10.00 8.26
CA ALA A 690 19.82 -11.10 8.38
C ALA A 690 20.46 -11.49 7.03
N PHE A 691 19.75 -11.33 5.92
CA PHE A 691 20.28 -11.55 4.57
C PHE A 691 21.28 -10.48 4.10
N GLY A 692 21.40 -9.37 4.83
CA GLY A 692 22.48 -8.38 4.68
C GLY A 692 23.88 -8.96 4.87
N VAL A 693 24.01 -10.13 5.51
CA VAL A 693 25.26 -10.92 5.55
C VAL A 693 25.79 -11.23 4.12
N ILE A 694 24.92 -11.32 3.11
CA ILE A 694 25.33 -11.50 1.70
C ILE A 694 26.20 -10.33 1.21
N ALA A 695 26.13 -9.15 1.83
CA ALA A 695 26.99 -8.01 1.49
C ALA A 695 28.47 -8.27 1.76
N TYR A 696 28.83 -9.22 2.64
CA TYR A 696 30.22 -9.63 2.84
C TYR A 696 30.86 -10.29 1.60
N LEU A 697 30.08 -10.64 0.57
CA LEU A 697 30.63 -10.98 -0.75
C LEU A 697 31.41 -9.81 -1.40
N ALA A 698 31.29 -8.57 -0.91
CA ALA A 698 32.13 -7.44 -1.30
C ALA A 698 33.61 -7.59 -0.92
N VAL A 699 33.96 -8.48 0.01
CA VAL A 699 35.33 -8.71 0.49
C VAL A 699 36.22 -9.38 -0.56
N ASN A 700 35.61 -10.09 -1.51
CA ASN A 700 36.33 -10.76 -2.59
C ASN A 700 36.82 -9.73 -3.63
N GLU A 701 38.00 -9.97 -4.22
CA GLU A 701 38.55 -9.22 -5.37
C GLU A 701 37.55 -9.06 -6.53
N ALA A 702 36.54 -9.92 -6.62
CA ALA A 702 35.45 -9.83 -7.59
C ALA A 702 34.21 -9.01 -7.11
N CYS A 703 34.37 -8.04 -6.20
CA CYS A 703 33.30 -7.22 -5.62
C CYS A 703 32.27 -6.71 -6.64
N TYR A 704 32.74 -6.12 -7.76
CA TYR A 704 31.87 -5.67 -8.87
C TYR A 704 31.05 -6.82 -9.51
N ARG A 705 31.65 -7.99 -9.74
CA ARG A 705 30.94 -9.16 -10.31
C ARG A 705 29.82 -9.61 -9.37
N ASN A 706 30.05 -9.52 -8.06
CA ASN A 706 29.08 -9.87 -7.02
C ASN A 706 27.92 -8.85 -7.00
N PHE A 707 28.20 -7.54 -7.04
CA PHE A 707 27.18 -6.50 -7.22
C PHE A 707 26.29 -6.76 -8.44
N GLN A 708 26.87 -7.00 -9.62
CA GLN A 708 26.12 -7.25 -10.85
C GLN A 708 25.23 -8.50 -10.74
N THR A 709 25.69 -9.55 -10.07
CA THR A 709 24.92 -10.79 -9.87
C THR A 709 23.68 -10.53 -9.02
N LEU A 710 23.82 -9.76 -7.93
CA LEU A 710 22.71 -9.41 -7.03
C LEU A 710 21.71 -8.44 -7.69
N SER A 711 22.21 -7.42 -8.40
CA SER A 711 21.40 -6.42 -9.11
C SER A 711 20.58 -7.04 -10.25
N ASN A 712 21.16 -7.95 -11.04
CA ASN A 712 20.43 -8.71 -12.07
C ASN A 712 19.27 -9.51 -11.46
N LEU A 713 19.52 -10.21 -10.34
CA LEU A 713 18.53 -11.07 -9.69
C LEU A 713 17.35 -10.30 -9.08
N ALA A 714 17.62 -9.12 -8.50
CA ALA A 714 16.57 -8.20 -8.05
C ALA A 714 15.76 -7.63 -9.24
N SER A 715 16.42 -7.32 -10.36
CA SER A 715 15.77 -6.79 -11.57
C SER A 715 14.85 -7.81 -12.25
N ALA A 716 15.27 -9.07 -12.30
CA ALA A 716 14.46 -10.17 -12.81
C ALA A 716 13.13 -10.31 -12.04
N THR A 717 13.18 -10.22 -10.72
CA THR A 717 11.98 -10.29 -9.87
C THR A 717 11.09 -9.05 -10.00
N ILE A 718 11.64 -7.83 -10.13
CA ILE A 718 10.80 -6.61 -10.25
C ILE A 718 9.95 -6.59 -11.53
N ALA A 719 10.48 -7.11 -12.63
CA ALA A 719 9.70 -7.25 -13.87
C ALA A 719 8.52 -8.23 -13.73
N ILE A 720 8.69 -9.33 -12.98
CA ILE A 720 7.61 -10.29 -12.64
C ILE A 720 6.55 -9.60 -11.78
N ILE A 721 6.97 -8.76 -10.82
CA ILE A 721 6.05 -7.98 -9.99
C ILE A 721 5.22 -7.05 -10.87
N TRP A 722 5.83 -6.25 -11.73
CA TRP A 722 5.11 -5.35 -12.63
C TRP A 722 4.12 -6.09 -13.54
N CYS A 723 4.49 -7.27 -14.06
CA CYS A 723 3.56 -8.14 -14.77
C CYS A 723 2.36 -8.53 -13.87
N GLY A 724 2.62 -8.99 -12.63
CA GLY A 724 1.59 -9.35 -11.66
C GLY A 724 0.66 -8.20 -11.23
N LEU A 725 1.18 -6.98 -11.10
CA LEU A 725 0.37 -5.78 -10.84
C LEU A 725 -0.60 -5.50 -12.01
N ASN A 726 -0.10 -5.58 -13.25
CA ASN A 726 -0.92 -5.39 -14.45
C ASN A 726 -1.99 -6.49 -14.62
N VAL A 727 -1.66 -7.77 -14.39
CA VAL A 727 -2.65 -8.87 -14.41
C VAL A 727 -3.74 -8.66 -13.37
N SER A 728 -3.36 -8.25 -12.15
CA SER A 728 -4.31 -7.97 -11.06
C SER A 728 -5.25 -6.81 -11.41
N PHE A 729 -4.70 -5.71 -11.95
CA PHE A 729 -5.50 -4.58 -12.42
C PHE A 729 -6.43 -4.94 -13.58
N LEU A 730 -5.95 -5.68 -14.59
CA LEU A 730 -6.76 -6.02 -15.76
C LEU A 730 -7.98 -6.87 -15.38
N ARG A 731 -7.80 -7.81 -14.45
CA ARG A 731 -8.90 -8.62 -13.89
C ARG A 731 -9.86 -7.77 -13.05
N PHE A 732 -9.35 -6.86 -12.24
CA PHE A 732 -10.15 -5.86 -11.53
C PHE A 732 -11.01 -5.00 -12.49
N TYR A 733 -10.42 -4.47 -13.56
CA TYR A 733 -11.09 -3.62 -14.55
C TYR A 733 -12.24 -4.36 -15.26
N PHE A 734 -12.02 -5.61 -15.69
CA PHE A 734 -13.07 -6.43 -16.30
C PHE A 734 -14.13 -6.91 -15.30
N ALA A 735 -13.78 -7.10 -14.03
CA ALA A 735 -14.75 -7.40 -12.97
C ALA A 735 -15.66 -6.20 -12.70
N LEU A 736 -15.09 -5.00 -12.56
CA LEU A 736 -15.84 -3.74 -12.38
C LEU A 736 -16.82 -3.50 -13.53
N LYS A 737 -16.42 -3.78 -14.78
CA LYS A 737 -17.31 -3.68 -15.95
C LYS A 737 -18.43 -4.74 -15.97
N ARG A 738 -18.27 -5.86 -15.24
CA ARG A 738 -19.24 -6.98 -15.19
C ARG A 738 -20.19 -6.91 -13.99
N ARG A 739 -19.90 -6.06 -13.00
CA ARG A 739 -20.59 -5.96 -11.71
C ARG A 739 -21.17 -4.54 -11.51
N PRO A 740 -22.41 -4.27 -12.00
CA PRO A 740 -23.06 -2.96 -11.88
C PRO A 740 -23.56 -2.65 -10.45
N ASP A 741 -23.48 -3.63 -9.54
CA ASP A 741 -23.69 -3.51 -8.09
C ASP A 741 -22.64 -2.64 -7.38
N ILE A 742 -21.50 -2.39 -8.03
CA ILE A 742 -20.39 -1.60 -7.51
C ILE A 742 -20.32 -0.25 -8.22
N ILE A 743 -19.80 0.75 -7.51
CA ILE A 743 -19.55 2.09 -8.03
C ILE A 743 -18.90 2.06 -9.43
N SER A 744 -19.54 2.71 -10.39
CA SER A 744 -19.02 2.79 -11.76
C SER A 744 -17.69 3.55 -11.80
N ARG A 745 -16.83 3.21 -12.76
CA ARG A 745 -15.58 3.93 -13.03
C ARG A 745 -15.80 5.40 -13.44
N ASP A 746 -17.01 5.73 -13.89
CA ASP A 746 -17.42 7.07 -14.33
C ASP A 746 -18.25 7.81 -13.26
N ASP A 747 -18.45 7.21 -12.09
CA ASP A 747 -19.13 7.84 -10.95
C ASP A 747 -18.25 8.97 -10.33
N PRO A 748 -18.82 10.14 -9.99
CA PRO A 748 -18.06 11.22 -9.35
C PRO A 748 -17.42 10.85 -8.00
N ASN A 749 -17.93 9.81 -7.31
CA ASN A 749 -17.39 9.31 -6.05
C ASN A 749 -16.20 8.33 -6.25
N PHE A 750 -15.80 8.03 -7.49
CA PHE A 750 -14.72 7.10 -7.78
C PHE A 750 -13.34 7.70 -7.38
N PRO A 751 -12.57 7.12 -6.43
CA PRO A 751 -11.45 7.81 -5.78
C PRO A 751 -10.33 8.30 -6.72
N TYR A 752 -9.98 7.52 -7.74
CA TYR A 752 -8.98 7.91 -8.74
C TYR A 752 -9.09 7.10 -10.03
N LYS A 753 -9.43 7.79 -11.11
CA LYS A 753 -9.45 7.25 -12.48
C LYS A 753 -8.11 7.46 -13.18
N SER A 754 -7.45 6.38 -13.60
CA SER A 754 -6.23 6.42 -14.40
C SER A 754 -6.51 6.61 -15.90
N PRO A 755 -5.64 7.29 -16.66
CA PRO A 755 -5.87 7.57 -18.08
C PRO A 755 -5.72 6.31 -18.96
N PHE A 756 -6.35 6.32 -20.14
CA PHE A 756 -6.15 5.33 -21.22
C PHE A 756 -6.36 3.83 -20.88
N GLN A 757 -7.11 3.49 -19.82
CA GLN A 757 -7.45 2.09 -19.53
C GLN A 757 -8.53 1.54 -20.48
N PRO A 758 -8.44 0.25 -20.89
CA PRO A 758 -7.50 -0.76 -20.41
C PRO A 758 -6.15 -0.79 -21.16
N TYR A 759 -6.01 -0.04 -22.26
CA TYR A 759 -4.82 -0.08 -23.14
C TYR A 759 -3.51 0.21 -22.40
N LEU A 760 -3.54 1.12 -21.42
CA LEU A 760 -2.37 1.43 -20.59
C LEU A 760 -1.89 0.21 -19.80
N SER A 761 -2.79 -0.51 -19.12
CA SER A 761 -2.44 -1.75 -18.40
C SER A 761 -1.98 -2.88 -19.33
N LEU A 762 -2.52 -2.96 -20.56
CA LEU A 762 -2.09 -3.93 -21.55
C LEU A 762 -0.68 -3.64 -22.07
N TYR A 763 -0.34 -2.37 -22.30
CA TYR A 763 1.02 -1.95 -22.64
C TYR A 763 2.01 -2.27 -21.51
N GLY A 764 1.64 -1.98 -20.25
CA GLY A 764 2.42 -2.36 -19.08
C GLY A 764 2.63 -3.88 -18.97
N LEU A 765 1.58 -4.68 -19.20
CA LEU A 765 1.62 -6.14 -19.17
C LEU A 765 2.53 -6.73 -20.25
N ILE A 766 2.39 -6.30 -21.50
CA ILE A 766 3.22 -6.75 -22.62
C ILE A 766 4.67 -6.33 -22.37
N GLY A 767 4.93 -5.07 -22.03
CA GLY A 767 6.26 -4.56 -21.75
C GLY A 767 6.98 -5.31 -20.62
N SER A 768 6.33 -5.47 -19.47
CA SER A 768 6.91 -6.22 -18.34
C SER A 768 7.12 -7.70 -18.65
N THR A 769 6.22 -8.35 -19.39
CA THR A 769 6.38 -9.74 -19.82
C THR A 769 7.57 -9.92 -20.77
N LEU A 770 7.77 -8.98 -21.72
CA LEU A 770 8.95 -8.98 -22.59
C LEU A 770 10.24 -8.78 -21.78
N VAL A 771 10.26 -7.89 -20.78
CA VAL A 771 11.40 -7.70 -19.88
C VAL A 771 11.74 -8.99 -19.13
N VAL A 772 10.74 -9.72 -18.60
CA VAL A 772 10.97 -11.03 -17.93
C VAL A 772 11.55 -12.06 -18.90
N PHE A 773 11.00 -12.17 -20.12
CA PHE A 773 11.45 -13.13 -21.12
C PHE A 773 12.91 -12.87 -21.56
N PHE A 774 13.22 -11.61 -21.87
CA PHE A 774 14.53 -11.21 -22.38
C PHE A 774 15.61 -10.99 -21.29
N MET A 775 15.29 -10.99 -19.99
CA MET A 775 16.23 -10.66 -18.89
C MET A 775 17.59 -11.39 -18.93
N GLY A 776 17.66 -12.59 -19.51
CA GLY A 776 18.89 -13.36 -19.71
C GLY A 776 19.23 -13.68 -21.16
N PHE A 777 18.70 -12.95 -22.15
CA PHE A 777 18.85 -13.26 -23.58
C PHE A 777 20.31 -13.38 -24.02
N THR A 778 21.21 -12.60 -23.39
CA THR A 778 22.64 -12.55 -23.72
C THR A 778 23.35 -13.89 -23.52
N ASN A 779 22.83 -14.78 -22.68
CA ASN A 779 23.39 -16.12 -22.47
C ASN A 779 23.12 -17.07 -23.66
N PHE A 780 22.14 -16.75 -24.51
CA PHE A 780 21.75 -17.54 -25.68
C PHE A 780 22.38 -17.03 -26.98
N ILE A 781 23.31 -16.08 -26.90
CA ILE A 781 24.14 -15.66 -28.03
C ILE A 781 25.37 -16.58 -28.08
N ASP A 782 25.72 -17.05 -29.28
CA ASP A 782 26.85 -17.96 -29.49
C ASP A 782 28.14 -17.39 -28.87
N GLY A 783 28.82 -18.21 -28.07
CA GLY A 783 30.06 -17.84 -27.35
C GLY A 783 29.86 -17.15 -25.99
N PHE A 784 28.64 -16.79 -25.58
CA PHE A 784 28.38 -16.01 -24.35
C PHE A 784 27.75 -16.81 -23.18
N TRP A 785 27.72 -18.15 -23.28
CA TRP A 785 27.11 -18.99 -22.25
C TRP A 785 27.82 -18.87 -20.89
N SER A 786 27.07 -18.50 -19.85
CA SER A 786 27.55 -18.48 -18.47
C SER A 786 26.44 -18.94 -17.51
N THR A 787 26.64 -20.08 -16.86
CA THR A 787 25.69 -20.65 -15.88
C THR A 787 25.39 -19.66 -14.74
N ARG A 788 26.38 -18.86 -14.32
CA ARG A 788 26.19 -17.81 -13.30
C ARG A 788 25.26 -16.70 -13.81
N SER A 789 25.49 -16.22 -15.03
CA SER A 789 24.64 -15.20 -15.64
C SER A 789 23.22 -15.72 -15.88
N PHE A 790 23.06 -16.94 -16.39
CA PHE A 790 21.77 -17.61 -16.55
C PHE A 790 20.97 -17.70 -15.23
N VAL A 791 21.58 -18.24 -14.16
CA VAL A 791 20.93 -18.38 -12.85
C VAL A 791 20.62 -17.01 -12.23
N SER A 792 21.47 -15.99 -12.41
CA SER A 792 21.18 -14.64 -11.90
C SER A 792 20.07 -13.90 -12.67
N SER A 793 19.97 -14.08 -13.99
CA SER A 793 18.91 -13.45 -14.81
C SER A 793 17.56 -14.16 -14.70
N TYR A 794 17.53 -15.48 -14.54
CA TYR A 794 16.28 -16.27 -14.48
C TYR A 794 15.93 -16.81 -13.09
N GLY A 795 16.80 -16.66 -12.09
CA GLY A 795 16.57 -17.17 -10.73
C GLY A 795 15.28 -16.63 -10.08
N GLY A 796 14.93 -15.37 -10.36
CA GLY A 796 13.66 -14.77 -9.93
C GLY A 796 12.43 -15.44 -10.54
N LEU A 797 12.52 -15.85 -11.82
CA LEU A 797 11.44 -16.55 -12.53
C LEU A 797 11.33 -18.01 -12.06
N ILE A 798 12.46 -18.69 -11.85
CA ILE A 798 12.50 -20.05 -11.31
C ILE A 798 11.89 -20.08 -9.90
N LEU A 799 12.26 -19.12 -9.05
CA LEU A 799 11.67 -18.92 -7.73
C LEU A 799 10.15 -18.69 -7.82
N PHE A 800 9.69 -17.77 -8.68
CA PHE A 800 8.28 -17.48 -8.85
C PHE A 800 7.49 -18.73 -9.25
N ILE A 801 7.99 -19.49 -10.24
CA ILE A 801 7.37 -20.75 -10.69
C ILE A 801 7.37 -21.79 -9.56
N ALA A 802 8.47 -21.93 -8.81
CA ALA A 802 8.56 -22.85 -7.69
C ALA A 802 7.60 -22.50 -6.55
N CYS A 803 7.47 -21.22 -6.18
CA CYS A 803 6.50 -20.74 -5.19
C CYS A 803 5.05 -20.92 -5.67
N TYR A 804 4.76 -20.65 -6.94
CA TYR A 804 3.43 -20.86 -7.52
C TYR A 804 3.06 -22.35 -7.54
N ALA A 805 3.96 -23.21 -8.06
CA ALA A 805 3.74 -24.64 -8.16
C ALA A 805 3.60 -25.29 -6.78
N SER A 806 4.48 -24.98 -5.83
CA SER A 806 4.41 -25.53 -4.46
C SER A 806 3.12 -25.14 -3.74
N TYR A 807 2.71 -23.87 -3.79
CA TYR A 807 1.43 -23.47 -3.21
C TYR A 807 0.24 -24.16 -3.90
N LYS A 808 0.34 -24.42 -5.21
CA LYS A 808 -0.70 -25.10 -5.99
C LYS A 808 -0.75 -26.62 -5.79
N THR A 809 0.35 -27.26 -5.38
CA THR A 809 0.37 -28.69 -5.03
C THR A 809 -0.04 -28.95 -3.58
N PHE A 810 0.25 -28.02 -2.65
CA PHE A 810 -0.08 -28.18 -1.23
C PHE A 810 -1.37 -27.46 -0.80
N GLY A 811 -1.82 -26.45 -1.53
CA GLY A 811 -3.01 -25.64 -1.23
C GLY A 811 -4.09 -25.75 -2.30
N THR A 812 -5.34 -25.57 -1.90
CA THR A 812 -6.52 -25.65 -2.78
C THR A 812 -6.83 -24.32 -3.48
N SER A 813 -5.83 -23.70 -4.12
CA SER A 813 -6.04 -22.46 -4.86
C SER A 813 -6.85 -22.70 -6.14
N LYS A 814 -7.76 -21.78 -6.44
CA LYS A 814 -8.49 -21.74 -7.72
C LYS A 814 -8.53 -20.32 -8.25
N ILE A 815 -8.39 -20.19 -9.57
CA ILE A 815 -8.65 -18.94 -10.28
C ILE A 815 -10.15 -18.60 -10.12
N GLN A 816 -10.45 -17.55 -9.35
CA GLN A 816 -11.81 -17.07 -9.17
C GLN A 816 -12.37 -16.50 -10.48
N ARG A 817 -13.67 -16.65 -10.74
CA ARG A 817 -14.32 -16.04 -11.90
C ARG A 817 -14.52 -14.54 -11.69
N LEU A 818 -14.53 -13.75 -12.77
CA LEU A 818 -14.66 -12.28 -12.72
C LEU A 818 -15.92 -11.79 -11.99
N ASP A 819 -17.02 -12.55 -12.07
CA ASP A 819 -18.28 -12.28 -11.37
C ASP A 819 -18.24 -12.62 -9.87
N GLN A 820 -17.30 -13.46 -9.43
CA GLN A 820 -17.16 -13.95 -8.05
C GLN A 820 -16.07 -13.24 -7.23
N LEU A 821 -15.27 -12.36 -7.84
CA LEU A 821 -14.18 -11.65 -7.16
C LEU A 821 -14.73 -10.78 -6.02
N ASP A 822 -14.12 -10.85 -4.84
CA ASP A 822 -14.43 -9.93 -3.75
C ASP A 822 -13.99 -8.50 -4.11
N MET A 823 -14.88 -7.53 -3.99
CA MET A 823 -14.62 -6.08 -4.20
C MET A 823 -15.06 -5.22 -3.01
N ASP A 824 -15.62 -5.81 -1.95
CA ASP A 824 -16.27 -5.11 -0.84
C ASP A 824 -15.47 -5.12 0.45
N THR A 825 -14.79 -6.22 0.77
CA THR A 825 -13.92 -6.33 1.96
C THR A 825 -12.81 -5.29 1.88
N GLY A 826 -12.48 -4.60 2.97
CA GLY A 826 -11.54 -3.46 2.96
C GLY A 826 -12.07 -2.18 2.29
N ARG A 827 -12.89 -2.26 1.23
CA ARG A 827 -13.56 -1.08 0.64
C ARG A 827 -14.55 -0.47 1.65
N ARG A 828 -15.48 -1.31 2.15
CA ARG A 828 -16.53 -0.91 3.09
C ARG A 828 -15.98 -0.48 4.46
N GLU A 829 -14.86 -1.04 4.89
CA GLU A 829 -14.15 -0.60 6.11
C GLU A 829 -13.62 0.83 5.97
N MET A 830 -13.08 1.15 4.79
CA MET A 830 -12.54 2.47 4.47
C MET A 830 -13.62 3.51 4.17
N ASP A 831 -14.79 3.08 3.70
CA ASP A 831 -15.98 3.93 3.56
C ASP A 831 -16.59 4.32 4.92
N ARG A 832 -16.41 3.48 5.96
CA ARG A 832 -16.86 3.74 7.34
C ARG A 832 -15.92 4.65 8.14
N MET A 833 -14.69 4.85 7.68
CA MET A 833 -13.74 5.75 8.34
C MET A 833 -14.07 7.20 7.96
N ILE A 834 -14.50 8.00 8.94
CA ILE A 834 -14.59 9.46 8.78
C ILE A 834 -13.17 10.03 8.80
N TRP A 835 -12.83 10.81 7.77
CA TRP A 835 -11.49 11.37 7.60
C TRP A 835 -11.45 12.82 8.08
N ASP A 836 -10.96 13.06 9.30
CA ASP A 836 -10.84 14.41 9.90
C ASP A 836 -9.94 15.39 9.12
N GLU A 837 -9.24 14.91 8.08
CA GLU A 837 -8.55 15.72 7.05
C GLU A 837 -9.49 16.66 6.24
N HIS A 838 -10.80 16.69 6.52
CA HIS A 838 -11.79 17.50 5.82
C HIS A 838 -11.70 19.02 6.06
N ARG A 839 -10.84 19.50 6.98
CA ARG A 839 -10.48 20.93 7.03
C ARG A 839 -9.43 21.28 5.97
N GLN A 840 -9.87 21.39 4.71
CA GLN A 840 -9.12 22.12 3.69
C GLN A 840 -9.10 23.61 4.05
N TYR A 841 -8.07 24.02 4.79
CA TYR A 841 -7.74 25.44 4.93
C TYR A 841 -7.45 26.01 3.54
N SER A 842 -8.25 26.98 3.10
CA SER A 842 -8.07 27.67 1.81
C SER A 842 -6.87 28.62 1.92
N GLY A 843 -5.66 28.04 1.84
CA GLY A 843 -4.42 28.76 2.06
C GLY A 843 -4.30 30.02 1.22
N SER A 844 -3.76 31.07 1.84
CA SER A 844 -3.42 32.35 1.21
C SER A 844 -2.54 32.15 -0.03
N ILE A 845 -2.42 33.14 -0.91
CA ILE A 845 -1.58 33.08 -2.11
C ILE A 845 -0.13 32.69 -1.76
N GLY A 846 0.39 33.13 -0.61
CA GLY A 846 1.69 32.70 -0.09
C GLY A 846 1.76 31.20 0.26
N GLU A 847 0.68 30.62 0.77
CA GLU A 847 0.59 29.16 0.95
C GLU A 847 0.32 28.43 -0.36
N LYS A 848 -0.34 29.02 -1.35
CA LYS A 848 -0.41 28.45 -2.70
C LYS A 848 0.97 28.42 -3.34
N LEU A 849 1.78 29.47 -3.16
CA LEU A 849 3.18 29.50 -3.62
C LEU A 849 4.02 28.47 -2.86
N ARG A 850 3.93 28.42 -1.52
CA ARG A 850 4.60 27.41 -0.69
C ARG A 850 4.16 25.99 -1.08
N ASN A 851 2.89 25.78 -1.37
CA ASN A 851 2.34 24.49 -1.84
C ASN A 851 2.74 24.18 -3.28
N LEU A 852 3.07 25.16 -4.12
CA LEU A 852 3.62 24.93 -5.46
C LEU A 852 5.09 24.51 -5.34
N VAL A 853 5.85 25.15 -4.44
CA VAL A 853 7.21 24.74 -4.06
C VAL A 853 7.20 23.32 -3.44
N THR A 854 6.35 23.01 -2.45
CA THR A 854 6.22 21.65 -1.84
C THR A 854 5.31 20.67 -2.63
N TRP A 855 4.94 21.05 -3.86
CA TRP A 855 4.41 20.15 -4.87
C TRP A 855 5.49 19.78 -5.90
N TRP A 856 6.48 20.65 -6.09
CA TRP A 856 7.61 20.47 -7.00
C TRP A 856 8.85 19.86 -6.31
N PHE A 857 9.03 20.11 -5.01
CA PHE A 857 9.86 19.34 -4.09
C PHE A 857 8.97 18.34 -3.33
#